data_AF-A0A534IGX9-F1
#
_entry.id   AF-A0A534IGX9-F1
#
_cell.length_a   1.000
_cell.length_b   1.000
_cell.length_c   1.000
_cell.angle_alpha   90.00
_cell.angle_beta   90.00
_cell.angle_gamma   90.00
#
_symmetry.space_group_name_H-M   'P 1'
#
loop_
_entity.id
_entity.type
_entity.pdbx_description
1 polymer ?
#
loop_
_entity_poly.entity_id
_entity_poly.type
_entity_poly.pdbx_seq_one_letter_code
_entity_poly.pdbx_strand_id
1 'polypeptide(L)'
;MSQPARAPRRLRTGTVLRPLGMLLGMLLGCAGALGAQLEAGVPQPLSRLVWSSDATLPSRFISAHGRRAALFGYSENGLEAWAYPVQILNGYRVSFRQQGAATEIEGQAILRRITYSPQGVTRAYVGPDFVVREELFVPLELPGAIVSYQIEGARPVDVLVRFTPVLDLMWPASIGGQESVWDASASAYILSEPLHRFTARVGSPDIVAHDDTVNATQRLSRSPGLAFTLRAGRDPRTVQVVIAGGTAAEDTAAIAGRLLEQSGSLERAAADHYSDLLDRALQIETPDPLVNRALAWSEIALDQAWVCNVDLGCGLIAGYGPSRKARRPQYDWFFAGDGMIATRALLAAGEYDRAREELEFILKYQDPRTGMVWHELTQSARYLDWKKYPYLYIHVDLSFDFLNTVDEYFSVTGDLRFVQDHWSALESAYGYCRSLLDPHDGLPRIPRDKEGANEQDPLGDELALSASWVAASASYADLAAAAGHAAGAQQARRTSEQARHAVTERYWDARHEVWISAHTRSGAPVTDPDLNPAALIRNSLITAGQRDSLLDRLASADFQADWGTRSKAVSAASYGPNAYASGSVWALGTSGIAGTYWSAHRPLTALAVWNALLPWSSLDSLGHMHEVLAGDLYHPEVESVPEQTWSSASFLTTTVEGLLGLRVQGASGRVSFAPHLPPAWSAVTVRHVRVKGSDLTLHVTQLPGEVRLQAENAGAPVTMRFDPEIPLGATLRNALLPHGGTRLEIVYQGGVAIVPAPPRPEIGDSSAAIKFTGVSLAGRLLTLELDYPTSTASTFELRTPWVIASEQGAGLEAVSPGQYRFTVGAPTTAGAPGAYQHGKVTVAFAAVDVHRSQGERLMGRQSGVSLSRRDFIGTGLVAGIGTALAGPPAEAQPAGSSLPLITKAVPSSGERLATIGIGTDTFGESARDEIRAELERMSELGASVIDTAAAYGDSEALIGDALESLGIRDKMFIATKLVGASANPFTPSGAASFDRSLERLRTRRVDLLQVHNLNGVAELIPTMQEWKKAGRIRYIGATTSRVGQHGQMLQVMHNYPLDFVQVDYSIANRDAAEAILPFAAERRIGVLANLPFGHATLLRQAADRKLPPWAADIGVASWAQYFLKYVISHPAVTCAIPGSTRLSHLVDNQAAGRGRLPDTAMRRKMEEYWDAKRW
;
A
#
# COMPACT_ATOMS: atom_id res chain seq x y z
N MET A 1 7.77 4.05 70.52
CA MET A 1 8.80 5.11 70.58
C MET A 1 8.74 5.87 69.26
N SER A 2 7.82 6.84 69.15
CA SER A 2 8.02 8.29 69.39
C SER A 2 8.62 9.04 68.18
N GLN A 3 7.72 9.71 67.45
CA GLN A 3 7.95 10.96 66.68
C GLN A 3 8.63 12.06 67.57
N PRO A 4 8.98 13.31 67.14
CA PRO A 4 8.48 14.07 65.98
C PRO A 4 9.37 15.18 65.32
N ALA A 5 8.90 15.62 64.14
CA ALA A 5 8.62 17.00 63.65
C ALA A 5 9.60 18.21 63.67
N ARG A 6 9.51 18.94 62.54
CA ARG A 6 9.29 20.40 62.32
C ARG A 6 10.46 21.36 62.01
N ALA A 7 10.25 22.10 60.91
CA ALA A 7 10.95 23.30 60.42
C ALA A 7 10.83 24.53 61.36
N PRO A 8 11.53 25.67 61.09
CA PRO A 8 10.82 26.81 60.46
C PRO A 8 11.63 27.81 59.58
N ARG A 9 10.84 28.69 58.93
CA ARG A 9 11.06 29.85 58.03
C ARG A 9 11.87 31.04 58.60
N ARG A 10 12.29 31.98 57.71
CA ARG A 10 11.98 33.47 57.67
C ARG A 10 12.68 34.18 56.47
N LEU A 11 11.92 34.83 55.56
CA LEU A 11 11.60 36.30 55.36
C LEU A 11 12.65 37.09 54.53
N ARG A 12 12.32 37.52 53.28
CA ARG A 12 11.83 38.87 52.80
C ARG A 12 12.91 39.99 52.90
N THR A 13 13.15 40.93 51.99
CA THR A 13 12.48 41.51 50.78
C THR A 13 13.43 42.58 50.17
N GLY A 14 13.31 42.89 48.88
CA GLY A 14 13.90 44.09 48.26
C GLY A 14 13.46 44.29 46.80
N THR A 15 12.43 45.09 46.60
CA THR A 15 11.77 45.49 45.34
C THR A 15 12.65 46.48 44.54
N VAL A 16 12.49 46.67 43.21
CA VAL A 16 11.64 47.73 42.62
C VAL A 16 11.71 47.73 41.05
N LEU A 17 10.54 48.00 40.42
CA LEU A 17 10.22 48.55 39.08
C LEU A 17 10.20 47.69 37.77
N ARG A 18 8.97 47.40 37.33
CA ARG A 18 8.45 47.25 35.94
C ARG A 18 8.04 48.66 35.40
N PRO A 19 7.73 48.93 34.10
CA PRO A 19 7.03 48.07 33.11
C PRO A 19 7.70 48.15 31.70
N LEU A 20 7.25 47.62 30.56
CA LEU A 20 5.95 47.33 29.96
C LEU A 20 6.28 46.51 28.68
N GLY A 21 5.55 45.44 28.34
CA GLY A 21 5.77 44.71 27.07
C GLY A 21 5.41 43.22 27.13
N MET A 22 4.21 42.90 27.61
CA MET A 22 3.69 41.54 27.74
C MET A 22 2.49 41.41 26.82
N LEU A 23 2.71 40.98 25.56
CA LEU A 23 1.66 40.48 24.65
C LEU A 23 2.27 39.97 23.33
N LEU A 24 3.21 39.01 23.39
CA LEU A 24 3.53 38.16 22.22
C LEU A 24 4.27 36.83 22.53
N GLY A 25 4.29 36.38 23.80
CA GLY A 25 5.07 35.20 24.22
C GLY A 25 4.29 33.99 24.72
N MET A 26 2.95 34.06 24.79
CA MET A 26 2.13 33.00 25.40
C MET A 26 1.41 32.07 24.41
N LEU A 27 1.64 32.22 23.10
CA LEU A 27 1.02 31.36 22.08
C LEU A 27 1.96 30.29 21.48
N LEU A 28 3.24 30.28 21.86
CA LEU A 28 4.23 29.29 21.39
C LEU A 28 4.67 28.29 22.48
N GLY A 29 4.21 28.45 23.72
CA GLY A 29 4.57 27.56 24.84
C GLY A 29 3.62 26.37 25.07
N CYS A 30 2.40 26.40 24.52
CA CYS A 30 1.41 25.35 24.78
C CYS A 30 1.50 24.16 23.80
N ALA A 31 2.16 24.32 22.64
CA ALA A 31 2.36 23.22 21.70
C ALA A 31 3.51 22.26 22.11
N GLY A 32 4.52 22.76 22.83
CA GLY A 32 5.67 21.95 23.26
C GLY A 32 5.43 21.09 24.51
N ALA A 33 4.51 21.49 25.39
CA ALA A 33 4.24 20.76 26.63
C ALA A 33 3.36 19.51 26.42
N LEU A 34 2.57 19.46 25.35
CA LEU A 34 1.73 18.31 24.99
C LEU A 34 2.48 17.19 24.26
N GLY A 35 3.63 17.49 23.64
CA GLY A 35 4.52 16.48 23.06
C GLY A 35 5.34 15.73 24.11
N ALA A 36 5.73 16.41 25.20
CA ALA A 36 6.59 15.85 26.24
C ALA A 36 5.91 14.83 27.17
N GLN A 37 4.57 14.81 27.23
CA GLN A 37 3.85 13.80 28.03
C GLN A 37 3.70 12.45 27.32
N LEU A 38 3.86 12.38 25.99
CA LEU A 38 3.92 11.13 25.22
C LEU A 38 5.28 10.43 25.34
N GLU A 39 6.34 11.16 25.67
CA GLU A 39 7.70 10.61 25.82
C GLU A 39 7.99 10.05 27.23
N ALA A 40 7.09 10.24 28.19
CA ALA A 40 7.37 9.99 29.60
C ALA A 40 7.44 8.50 30.02
N GLY A 41 7.26 7.55 29.09
CA GLY A 41 7.30 6.11 29.37
C GLY A 41 7.96 5.24 28.30
N VAL A 42 8.44 5.82 27.19
CA VAL A 42 9.09 5.07 26.11
C VAL A 42 10.60 5.19 26.27
N PRO A 43 11.36 4.07 26.32
CA PRO A 43 12.82 4.12 26.28
C PRO A 43 13.33 5.04 25.17
N GLN A 44 14.36 5.86 25.46
CA GLN A 44 14.98 6.80 24.51
C GLN A 44 15.35 6.22 23.12
N PRO A 45 15.72 4.92 22.97
CA PRO A 45 15.92 4.31 21.65
C PRO A 45 14.62 4.20 20.86
N LEU A 46 13.53 3.80 21.51
CA LEU A 46 12.21 3.55 20.89
C LEU A 46 11.48 4.84 20.50
N SER A 47 11.71 5.95 21.23
CA SER A 47 11.07 7.23 20.90
C SER A 47 11.45 7.76 19.50
N ARG A 48 12.63 7.40 18.99
CA ARG A 48 13.10 7.75 17.64
C ARG A 48 12.41 6.95 16.52
N LEU A 49 11.80 5.81 16.88
CA LEU A 49 11.10 4.91 15.96
C LEU A 49 9.61 5.19 15.87
N VAL A 50 9.08 6.05 16.74
CA VAL A 50 7.67 6.45 16.70
C VAL A 50 7.35 7.12 15.37
N TRP A 51 6.35 6.58 14.67
CA TRP A 51 5.75 7.19 13.50
C TRP A 51 4.45 7.86 13.88
N SER A 52 4.23 9.09 13.41
CA SER A 52 2.94 9.75 13.53
C SER A 52 2.50 10.25 12.16
N SER A 53 1.20 10.08 11.87
CA SER A 53 0.60 10.61 10.66
C SER A 53 -0.73 11.27 10.98
N ASP A 54 -0.89 12.50 10.47
CA ASP A 54 -2.16 13.22 10.45
C ASP A 54 -2.99 12.86 9.19
N ALA A 55 -2.38 12.15 8.23
CA ALA A 55 -3.07 11.57 7.08
C ALA A 55 -3.82 10.29 7.51
N THR A 56 -4.89 10.49 8.29
CA THR A 56 -5.77 9.43 8.81
C THR A 56 -6.83 9.01 7.80
N LEU A 57 -6.45 8.95 6.51
CA LEU A 57 -7.33 8.48 5.46
C LEU A 57 -7.87 7.08 5.83
N PRO A 58 -9.08 6.70 5.35
CA PRO A 58 -9.65 5.37 5.58
C PRO A 58 -8.72 4.19 5.23
N SER A 59 -7.72 4.45 4.38
CA SER A 59 -6.80 3.50 3.78
C SER A 59 -5.49 3.27 4.52
N ARG A 60 -5.39 3.53 5.84
CA ARG A 60 -4.21 3.14 6.63
C ARG A 60 -4.47 1.93 7.49
N PHE A 61 -3.70 0.89 7.24
CA PHE A 61 -3.74 -0.37 7.95
C PHE A 61 -3.19 -0.19 9.36
N ILE A 62 -4.01 -0.53 10.34
CA ILE A 62 -3.68 -0.49 11.77
C ILE A 62 -3.43 -1.91 12.20
N SER A 63 -2.35 -2.13 12.93
CA SER A 63 -1.94 -3.44 13.43
C SER A 63 -1.25 -3.27 14.79
N ALA A 64 -1.60 -4.14 15.72
CA ALA A 64 -0.88 -4.35 16.96
C ALA A 64 -0.62 -5.85 17.08
N HIS A 65 0.61 -6.19 17.41
CA HIS A 65 1.15 -7.54 17.23
C HIS A 65 1.51 -8.17 18.57
N GLY A 66 1.26 -9.46 18.68
CA GLY A 66 1.84 -10.33 19.69
C GLY A 66 2.11 -11.70 19.07
N ARG A 67 2.81 -12.56 19.80
CA ARG A 67 3.16 -13.89 19.27
C ARG A 67 1.95 -14.82 19.24
N ARG A 68 0.91 -14.54 20.03
CA ARG A 68 -0.25 -15.42 20.22
C ARG A 68 -1.59 -14.79 19.84
N ALA A 69 -1.56 -13.52 19.47
CA ALA A 69 -2.74 -12.73 19.14
C ALA A 69 -2.33 -11.55 18.27
N ALA A 70 -3.31 -10.97 17.59
CA ALA A 70 -3.13 -9.73 16.86
C ALA A 70 -4.45 -8.96 16.78
N LEU A 71 -4.35 -7.64 16.67
CA LEU A 71 -5.49 -6.75 16.44
C LEU A 71 -5.16 -5.88 15.23
N PHE A 72 -5.91 -6.02 14.14
CA PHE A 72 -5.60 -5.27 12.93
C PHE A 72 -6.82 -4.98 12.05
N GLY A 73 -6.66 -4.06 11.09
CA GLY A 73 -7.70 -3.70 10.14
C GLY A 73 -7.62 -2.25 9.68
N TYR A 74 -8.66 -1.79 8.97
CA TYR A 74 -8.76 -0.41 8.50
C TYR A 74 -9.83 0.35 9.29
N SER A 75 -9.60 1.65 9.53
CA SER A 75 -10.54 2.47 10.30
C SER A 75 -11.95 2.53 9.70
N GLU A 76 -12.09 2.37 8.39
CA GLU A 76 -13.39 2.31 7.69
C GLU A 76 -14.19 1.03 7.93
N ASN A 77 -13.52 -0.11 8.01
CA ASN A 77 -14.14 -1.42 8.12
C ASN A 77 -14.22 -1.88 9.58
N GLY A 78 -13.50 -1.21 10.47
CA GLY A 78 -13.26 -1.62 11.84
C GLY A 78 -12.09 -2.61 11.95
N LEU A 79 -11.66 -2.85 13.18
CA LEU A 79 -10.57 -3.79 13.46
C LEU A 79 -11.13 -5.20 13.73
N GLU A 80 -10.36 -6.22 13.40
CA GLU A 80 -10.59 -7.60 13.81
C GLU A 80 -9.54 -8.04 14.82
N ALA A 81 -9.96 -8.91 15.75
CA ALA A 81 -9.09 -9.41 16.81
C ALA A 81 -8.97 -10.92 16.71
N TRP A 82 -7.73 -11.39 16.73
CA TRP A 82 -7.34 -12.78 16.65
C TRP A 82 -6.61 -13.19 17.92
N ALA A 83 -6.95 -14.37 18.45
CA ALA A 83 -6.16 -15.08 19.44
C ALA A 83 -5.94 -16.49 18.91
N TYR A 84 -4.73 -16.77 18.46
CA TYR A 84 -4.50 -17.84 17.49
C TYR A 84 -4.89 -19.22 18.03
N PRO A 85 -5.68 -20.01 17.26
CA PRO A 85 -6.06 -19.81 15.85
C PRO A 85 -7.47 -19.24 15.61
N VAL A 86 -8.05 -18.55 16.59
CA VAL A 86 -9.47 -18.15 16.60
C VAL A 86 -9.66 -16.65 16.34
N GLN A 87 -10.58 -16.30 15.43
CA GLN A 87 -11.10 -14.94 15.29
C GLN A 87 -12.12 -14.68 16.39
N ILE A 88 -11.87 -13.68 17.24
CA ILE A 88 -12.77 -13.37 18.35
C ILE A 88 -13.91 -12.47 17.87
N LEU A 89 -13.54 -11.39 17.18
CA LEU A 89 -14.46 -10.38 16.70
C LEU A 89 -13.99 -9.76 15.38
N ASN A 90 -14.93 -9.10 14.69
CA ASN A 90 -14.69 -8.30 13.50
C ASN A 90 -15.44 -6.96 13.59
N GLY A 91 -14.97 -5.94 12.89
CA GLY A 91 -15.63 -4.65 12.77
C GLY A 91 -15.64 -3.84 14.08
N TYR A 92 -14.60 -4.01 14.91
CA TYR A 92 -14.41 -3.23 16.13
C TYR A 92 -14.27 -1.74 15.79
N ARG A 93 -15.21 -0.94 16.28
CA ARG A 93 -15.27 0.50 16.05
C ARG A 93 -15.76 1.22 17.29
N VAL A 94 -15.37 2.49 17.38
CA VAL A 94 -15.72 3.36 18.50
C VAL A 94 -16.42 4.61 18.06
N SER A 95 -17.26 5.09 18.97
CA SER A 95 -17.94 6.38 18.89
C SER A 95 -17.99 6.99 20.28
N PHE A 96 -18.22 8.29 20.33
CA PHE A 96 -18.08 9.05 21.57
C PHE A 96 -19.34 9.88 21.82
N ARG A 97 -19.81 9.87 23.07
CA ARG A 97 -20.95 10.68 23.47
C ARG A 97 -20.64 11.41 24.76
N GLN A 98 -20.68 12.73 24.73
CA GLN A 98 -20.59 13.51 25.95
C GLN A 98 -21.83 13.30 26.82
N GLN A 99 -21.64 13.22 28.14
CA GLN A 99 -22.78 13.06 29.04
C GLN A 99 -23.72 14.27 28.96
N GLY A 100 -25.01 14.01 28.78
CA GLY A 100 -26.05 15.02 28.55
C GLY A 100 -26.21 15.47 27.10
N ALA A 101 -25.35 15.03 26.17
CA ALA A 101 -25.57 15.21 24.73
C ALA A 101 -26.51 14.12 24.19
N ALA A 102 -27.40 14.51 23.27
CA ALA A 102 -28.32 13.56 22.61
C ALA A 102 -27.67 12.82 21.43
N THR A 103 -26.57 13.33 20.89
CA THR A 103 -25.96 12.85 19.65
C THR A 103 -24.62 12.19 19.92
N GLU A 104 -24.45 11.01 19.34
CA GLU A 104 -23.19 10.27 19.29
C GLU A 104 -22.31 10.78 18.13
N ILE A 105 -21.00 10.82 18.33
CA ILE A 105 -20.02 11.23 17.33
C ILE A 105 -19.23 9.99 16.90
N GLU A 106 -19.36 9.58 15.64
CA GLU A 106 -18.60 8.48 15.05
C GLU A 106 -17.09 8.76 15.14
N GLY A 107 -16.33 7.81 15.70
CA GLY A 107 -14.89 8.00 15.92
C GLY A 107 -14.13 8.24 14.62
N GLN A 108 -14.51 7.57 13.53
CA GLN A 108 -13.89 7.74 12.21
C GLN A 108 -13.94 9.20 11.72
N ALA A 109 -15.03 9.92 12.00
CA ALA A 109 -15.20 11.31 11.54
C ALA A 109 -14.29 12.30 12.28
N ILE A 110 -13.79 11.92 13.46
CA ILE A 110 -12.97 12.75 14.33
C ILE A 110 -11.60 12.14 14.65
N LEU A 111 -11.21 11.06 13.96
CA LEU A 111 -9.84 10.55 13.98
C LEU A 111 -8.93 11.61 13.31
N ARG A 112 -7.88 12.02 14.01
CA ARG A 112 -6.97 13.09 13.54
C ARG A 112 -5.51 12.70 13.49
N ARG A 113 -5.10 11.70 14.26
CA ARG A 113 -3.73 11.22 14.26
C ARG A 113 -3.69 9.75 14.61
N ILE A 114 -2.83 9.01 13.91
CA ILE A 114 -2.42 7.65 14.31
C ILE A 114 -0.93 7.70 14.61
N THR A 115 -0.53 7.12 15.72
CA THR A 115 0.86 7.02 16.17
C THR A 115 1.22 5.56 16.35
N TYR A 116 2.26 5.10 15.66
CA TYR A 116 2.78 3.74 15.74
C TYR A 116 4.06 3.73 16.54
N SER A 117 4.14 2.77 17.44
CA SER A 117 5.34 2.39 18.17
C SER A 117 5.51 0.87 18.04
N PRO A 118 6.72 0.33 18.21
CA PRO A 118 6.94 -1.11 18.08
C PRO A 118 6.02 -1.95 18.97
N GLN A 119 5.70 -1.44 20.16
CA GLN A 119 4.85 -2.12 21.13
C GLN A 119 3.35 -1.93 20.94
N GLY A 120 2.89 -0.98 20.11
CA GLY A 120 1.46 -0.71 19.97
C GLY A 120 1.12 0.56 19.21
N VAL A 121 -0.19 0.79 19.02
CA VAL A 121 -0.71 1.88 18.18
C VAL A 121 -1.66 2.77 18.98
N THR A 122 -1.47 4.08 18.87
CA THR A 122 -2.37 5.08 19.47
C THR A 122 -3.17 5.82 18.41
N ARG A 123 -4.50 5.82 18.54
CA ARG A 123 -5.43 6.60 17.71
C ARG A 123 -5.96 7.79 18.52
N ALA A 124 -5.75 9.01 18.01
CA ALA A 124 -6.21 10.23 18.66
C ALA A 124 -7.47 10.78 17.98
N TYR A 125 -8.56 10.80 18.74
CA TYR A 125 -9.86 11.33 18.36
C TYR A 125 -10.05 12.71 18.95
N VAL A 126 -10.32 13.71 18.12
CA VAL A 126 -10.46 15.11 18.55
C VAL A 126 -11.90 15.57 18.33
N GLY A 127 -12.68 15.51 19.40
CA GLY A 127 -14.04 16.01 19.45
C GLY A 127 -14.10 17.54 19.68
N PRO A 128 -15.31 18.12 19.75
CA PRO A 128 -15.49 19.57 19.90
C PRO A 128 -14.85 20.19 21.16
N ASP A 129 -14.85 19.46 22.27
CA ASP A 129 -14.37 19.90 23.60
C ASP A 129 -13.75 18.75 24.42
N PHE A 130 -13.35 17.67 23.73
CA PHE A 130 -12.66 16.54 24.31
C PHE A 130 -11.67 15.91 23.31
N VAL A 131 -10.68 15.22 23.84
CA VAL A 131 -9.75 14.36 23.11
C VAL A 131 -9.81 12.98 23.74
N VAL A 132 -9.94 11.94 22.92
CA VAL A 132 -9.77 10.55 23.36
C VAL A 132 -8.56 9.96 22.67
N ARG A 133 -7.66 9.35 23.45
CA ARG A 133 -6.55 8.55 22.94
C ARG A 133 -6.89 7.10 23.17
N GLU A 134 -7.11 6.37 22.10
CA GLU A 134 -7.26 4.93 22.14
C GLU A 134 -5.91 4.29 21.88
N GLU A 135 -5.48 3.44 22.80
CA GLU A 135 -4.24 2.68 22.71
C GLU A 135 -4.58 1.21 22.47
N LEU A 136 -4.07 0.70 21.36
CA LEU A 136 -4.19 -0.67 20.89
C LEU A 136 -2.92 -1.39 21.28
N PHE A 137 -3.03 -2.34 22.21
CA PHE A 137 -1.89 -3.08 22.75
C PHE A 137 -2.17 -4.58 22.73
N VAL A 138 -1.23 -5.35 22.19
CA VAL A 138 -1.28 -6.81 22.20
C VAL A 138 -0.04 -7.31 22.95
N PRO A 139 -0.19 -7.97 24.11
CA PRO A 139 0.96 -8.49 24.83
C PRO A 139 1.67 -9.61 24.06
N LEU A 140 3.00 -9.67 24.17
CA LEU A 140 3.83 -10.63 23.45
C LEU A 140 3.36 -12.09 23.60
N GLU A 141 3.08 -12.53 24.83
CA GLU A 141 2.90 -13.95 25.16
C GLU A 141 1.47 -14.37 25.52
N LEU A 142 0.50 -13.45 25.47
CA LEU A 142 -0.89 -13.74 25.84
C LEU A 142 -1.80 -13.79 24.61
N PRO A 143 -2.75 -14.75 24.54
CA PRO A 143 -3.71 -14.86 23.44
C PRO A 143 -4.86 -13.85 23.62
N GLY A 144 -4.56 -12.56 23.55
CA GLY A 144 -5.54 -11.49 23.70
C GLY A 144 -4.96 -10.09 23.52
N ALA A 145 -5.83 -9.08 23.59
CA ALA A 145 -5.52 -7.68 23.38
C ALA A 145 -6.13 -6.80 24.48
N ILE A 146 -5.51 -5.64 24.69
CA ILE A 146 -5.95 -4.56 25.58
C ILE A 146 -6.21 -3.34 24.71
N VAL A 147 -7.40 -2.75 24.85
CA VAL A 147 -7.76 -1.49 24.21
C VAL A 147 -8.08 -0.47 25.30
N SER A 148 -7.18 0.50 25.49
CA SER A 148 -7.29 1.51 26.55
C SER A 148 -7.74 2.84 25.97
N TYR A 149 -8.60 3.57 26.68
CA TYR A 149 -9.07 4.90 26.28
C TYR A 149 -8.70 5.92 27.34
N GLN A 150 -7.82 6.86 27.00
CA GLN A 150 -7.52 8.01 27.83
C GLN A 150 -8.36 9.20 27.36
N ILE A 151 -9.15 9.77 28.27
CA ILE A 151 -10.16 10.78 27.99
C ILE A 151 -9.75 12.11 28.63
N GLU A 152 -9.58 13.13 27.80
CA GLU A 152 -9.30 14.49 28.21
C GLU A 152 -10.43 15.41 27.76
N GLY A 153 -11.07 16.12 28.68
CA GLY A 153 -12.16 17.04 28.32
C GLY A 153 -12.77 17.73 29.53
N ALA A 154 -13.51 18.81 29.30
CA ALA A 154 -14.19 19.55 30.36
C ALA A 154 -15.41 18.80 30.92
N ARG A 155 -16.00 17.89 30.13
CA ARG A 155 -17.18 17.09 30.47
C ARG A 155 -16.86 15.60 30.31
N PRO A 156 -17.46 14.72 31.14
CA PRO A 156 -17.32 13.27 30.97
C PRO A 156 -17.80 12.82 29.58
N VAL A 157 -17.08 11.86 29.00
CA VAL A 157 -17.36 11.26 27.68
C VAL A 157 -17.57 9.77 27.88
N ASP A 158 -18.70 9.26 27.38
CA ASP A 158 -18.94 7.83 27.25
C ASP A 158 -18.28 7.33 25.96
N VAL A 159 -17.61 6.18 26.02
CA VAL A 159 -17.04 5.50 24.84
C VAL A 159 -17.98 4.35 24.47
N LEU A 160 -18.49 4.35 23.25
CA LEU A 160 -19.40 3.32 22.77
C LEU A 160 -18.66 2.44 21.77
N VAL A 161 -18.50 1.18 22.14
CA VAL A 161 -17.82 0.15 21.35
C VAL A 161 -18.86 -0.66 20.60
N ARG A 162 -18.63 -0.93 19.31
CA ARG A 162 -19.44 -1.83 18.49
C ARG A 162 -18.56 -2.85 17.78
N PHE A 163 -19.00 -4.10 17.70
CA PHE A 163 -18.29 -5.17 17.01
C PHE A 163 -19.25 -6.29 16.60
N THR A 164 -18.81 -7.17 15.70
CA THR A 164 -19.50 -8.42 15.38
C THR A 164 -18.80 -9.59 16.06
N PRO A 165 -19.48 -10.36 16.93
CA PRO A 165 -18.90 -11.58 17.49
C PRO A 165 -18.72 -12.66 16.40
N VAL A 166 -17.55 -13.29 16.33
CA VAL A 166 -17.26 -14.33 15.32
C VAL A 166 -16.99 -15.68 15.95
N LEU A 167 -16.03 -15.79 16.88
CA LEU A 167 -15.53 -17.06 17.42
C LEU A 167 -15.44 -18.16 16.35
N ASP A 168 -14.47 -18.09 15.45
CA ASP A 168 -14.28 -19.12 14.43
C ASP A 168 -12.80 -19.36 14.15
N LEU A 169 -12.48 -20.54 13.63
CA LEU A 169 -11.12 -20.90 13.29
C LEU A 169 -10.67 -20.20 12.01
N MET A 170 -9.37 -19.94 11.88
CA MET A 170 -8.80 -19.57 10.58
C MET A 170 -9.17 -20.61 9.53
N TRP A 171 -9.64 -20.13 8.38
CA TRP A 171 -9.96 -20.97 7.23
C TRP A 171 -8.79 -21.91 6.88
N PRO A 172 -9.05 -23.10 6.30
CA PRO A 172 -10.34 -23.71 5.98
C PRO A 172 -10.98 -24.50 7.14
N ALA A 173 -10.41 -24.43 8.34
CA ALA A 173 -11.11 -24.96 9.50
C ALA A 173 -12.33 -24.08 9.81
N SER A 174 -13.33 -24.68 10.44
CA SER A 174 -14.47 -23.93 10.97
C SER A 174 -15.10 -24.67 12.12
N ILE A 175 -15.85 -23.94 12.94
CA ILE A 175 -16.70 -24.53 13.96
C ILE A 175 -18.18 -24.50 13.52
N GLY A 176 -18.95 -25.48 13.99
CA GLY A 176 -20.33 -25.73 13.53
C GLY A 176 -21.37 -24.72 14.04
N GLY A 177 -21.00 -23.82 14.95
CA GLY A 177 -21.86 -22.80 15.54
C GLY A 177 -21.16 -22.07 16.69
N GLN A 178 -21.71 -20.93 17.08
CA GLN A 178 -21.25 -20.12 18.21
C GLN A 178 -22.46 -19.69 19.05
N GLU A 179 -22.25 -19.49 20.33
CA GLU A 179 -23.14 -18.83 21.26
C GLU A 179 -22.45 -17.56 21.78
N SER A 180 -23.24 -16.53 22.07
CA SER A 180 -22.77 -15.28 22.67
C SER A 180 -23.70 -14.96 23.82
N VAL A 181 -23.15 -14.85 25.04
CA VAL A 181 -23.92 -14.63 26.26
C VAL A 181 -23.28 -13.49 27.04
N TRP A 182 -24.10 -12.59 27.58
CA TRP A 182 -23.62 -11.60 28.54
C TRP A 182 -23.45 -12.23 29.94
N ASP A 183 -22.27 -12.09 30.53
CA ASP A 183 -21.99 -12.47 31.92
C ASP A 183 -21.81 -11.21 32.77
N ALA A 184 -22.79 -10.94 33.63
CA ALA A 184 -22.79 -9.76 34.51
C ALA A 184 -21.69 -9.79 35.58
N SER A 185 -21.24 -10.98 36.01
CA SER A 185 -20.18 -11.10 37.02
C SER A 185 -18.81 -10.81 36.43
N ALA A 186 -18.60 -11.20 35.18
CA ALA A 186 -17.40 -10.91 34.42
C ALA A 186 -17.42 -9.51 33.77
N SER A 187 -18.60 -8.88 33.69
CA SER A 187 -18.83 -7.65 32.92
C SER A 187 -18.31 -7.81 31.48
N ALA A 188 -18.74 -8.89 30.83
CA ALA A 188 -18.21 -9.31 29.53
C ALA A 188 -19.22 -10.10 28.71
N TYR A 189 -19.08 -10.02 27.39
CA TYR A 189 -19.64 -11.02 26.49
C TYR A 189 -18.73 -12.25 26.46
N ILE A 190 -19.32 -13.41 26.69
CA ILE A 190 -18.68 -14.72 26.61
C ILE A 190 -19.12 -15.39 25.31
N LEU A 191 -18.14 -15.78 24.51
CA LEU A 191 -18.29 -16.46 23.25
C LEU A 191 -17.87 -17.92 23.45
N SER A 192 -18.70 -18.86 23.04
CA SER A 192 -18.33 -20.27 23.07
C SER A 192 -18.98 -21.06 21.95
N GLU A 193 -18.33 -22.14 21.55
CA GLU A 193 -18.95 -23.17 20.72
C GLU A 193 -19.62 -24.25 21.60
N PRO A 194 -20.59 -25.03 21.10
CA PRO A 194 -21.38 -25.96 21.92
C PRO A 194 -20.59 -27.00 22.73
N LEU A 195 -19.39 -27.39 22.28
CA LEU A 195 -18.49 -28.31 23.00
C LEU A 195 -17.46 -27.57 23.88
N HIS A 196 -17.52 -26.24 23.92
CA HIS A 196 -16.65 -25.36 24.70
C HIS A 196 -15.14 -25.59 24.48
N ARG A 197 -14.74 -26.11 23.32
CA ARG A 197 -13.31 -26.29 22.99
C ARG A 197 -12.64 -24.99 22.56
N PHE A 198 -13.42 -24.00 22.15
CA PHE A 198 -12.96 -22.66 21.88
C PHE A 198 -13.87 -21.70 22.63
N THR A 199 -13.24 -20.79 23.37
CA THR A 199 -13.96 -19.74 24.10
C THR A 199 -13.27 -18.41 23.87
N ALA A 200 -14.04 -17.33 23.95
CA ALA A 200 -13.49 -15.99 23.95
C ALA A 200 -14.30 -15.07 24.86
N ARG A 201 -13.68 -13.96 25.26
CA ARG A 201 -14.26 -12.95 26.14
C ARG A 201 -13.97 -11.57 25.57
N VAL A 202 -14.99 -10.73 25.55
CA VAL A 202 -14.87 -9.31 25.21
C VAL A 202 -15.56 -8.52 26.32
N GLY A 203 -14.78 -7.84 27.14
CA GLY A 203 -15.33 -7.26 28.36
C GLY A 203 -14.51 -6.13 28.94
N SER A 204 -15.09 -5.48 29.95
CA SER A 204 -14.48 -4.38 30.67
C SER A 204 -15.17 -4.18 32.02
N PRO A 205 -14.41 -3.85 33.09
CA PRO A 205 -14.99 -3.45 34.36
C PRO A 205 -15.74 -2.11 34.30
N ASP A 206 -15.59 -1.33 33.23
CA ASP A 206 -16.16 0.01 33.05
C ASP A 206 -17.46 0.02 32.21
N ILE A 207 -18.00 -1.15 31.87
CA ILE A 207 -19.26 -1.26 31.11
C ILE A 207 -20.44 -0.83 31.99
N VAL A 208 -21.19 0.16 31.51
CA VAL A 208 -22.40 0.67 32.18
C VAL A 208 -23.70 0.40 31.43
N ALA A 209 -23.61 0.02 30.16
CA ALA A 209 -24.73 -0.42 29.33
C ALA A 209 -24.22 -1.36 28.24
N HIS A 210 -25.02 -2.34 27.85
CA HIS A 210 -24.70 -3.32 26.81
C HIS A 210 -25.98 -3.75 26.10
N ASP A 211 -25.85 -4.28 24.88
CA ASP A 211 -26.96 -4.91 24.17
C ASP A 211 -27.29 -6.28 24.79
N ASP A 212 -28.57 -6.68 24.72
CA ASP A 212 -28.99 -8.04 25.08
C ASP A 212 -28.62 -9.04 23.98
N THR A 213 -28.15 -10.23 24.37
CA THR A 213 -27.85 -11.31 23.43
C THR A 213 -29.14 -12.03 23.03
N VAL A 214 -29.61 -11.83 21.80
CA VAL A 214 -30.82 -12.50 21.28
C VAL A 214 -30.45 -13.85 20.67
N ASN A 215 -30.87 -14.95 21.28
CA ASN A 215 -30.76 -16.30 20.71
C ASN A 215 -31.75 -16.48 19.55
N ALA A 216 -31.32 -16.16 18.32
CA ALA A 216 -32.11 -16.37 17.10
C ALA A 216 -31.58 -17.57 16.29
N THR A 217 -32.43 -18.55 16.00
CA THR A 217 -32.11 -19.72 15.14
C THR A 217 -32.04 -19.39 13.65
N GLN A 218 -32.40 -18.17 13.27
CA GLN A 218 -32.24 -17.65 11.91
C GLN A 218 -30.97 -16.81 11.84
N ARG A 219 -30.09 -17.07 10.85
CA ARG A 219 -29.07 -16.09 10.45
C ARG A 219 -29.79 -14.81 10.05
N LEU A 220 -29.86 -13.84 10.95
CA LEU A 220 -30.26 -12.48 10.61
C LEU A 220 -29.24 -11.97 9.62
N SER A 221 -29.60 -11.90 8.33
CA SER A 221 -28.72 -11.43 7.25
C SER A 221 -28.25 -9.97 7.41
N ARG A 222 -28.65 -9.30 8.51
CA ARG A 222 -28.35 -7.92 8.90
C ARG A 222 -28.40 -7.71 10.44
N SER A 223 -27.82 -8.58 11.26
CA SER A 223 -27.73 -8.28 12.71
C SER A 223 -26.74 -7.13 12.95
N PRO A 224 -27.09 -6.06 13.70
CA PRO A 224 -26.27 -4.83 13.84
C PRO A 224 -24.96 -4.96 14.63
N GLY A 225 -24.49 -6.19 14.91
CA GLY A 225 -23.40 -6.47 15.85
C GLY A 225 -23.86 -6.38 17.32
N LEU A 226 -22.91 -6.47 18.24
CA LEU A 226 -23.08 -6.18 19.67
C LEU A 226 -22.46 -4.82 19.99
N ALA A 227 -23.06 -4.09 20.93
CA ALA A 227 -22.53 -2.85 21.45
C ALA A 227 -22.48 -2.81 22.98
N PHE A 228 -21.52 -2.06 23.52
CA PHE A 228 -21.50 -1.69 24.93
C PHE A 228 -20.97 -0.27 25.12
N THR A 229 -21.38 0.37 26.21
CA THR A 229 -20.96 1.71 26.62
C THR A 229 -20.05 1.62 27.82
N LEU A 230 -18.85 2.18 27.68
CA LEU A 230 -17.88 2.35 28.75
C LEU A 230 -18.04 3.74 29.37
N ARG A 231 -17.89 3.81 30.69
CA ARG A 231 -17.86 5.06 31.43
C ARG A 231 -16.81 5.00 32.52
N ALA A 232 -15.89 5.97 32.49
CA ALA A 232 -14.83 6.11 33.48
C ALA A 232 -15.41 6.18 34.90
N GLY A 233 -15.13 5.15 35.71
CA GLY A 233 -15.62 5.03 37.08
C GLY A 233 -14.61 5.53 38.12
N ARG A 234 -13.57 4.72 38.39
CA ARG A 234 -12.60 4.93 39.49
C ARG A 234 -11.44 5.86 39.15
N ASP A 235 -10.90 5.75 37.92
CA ASP A 235 -10.03 6.76 37.32
C ASP A 235 -10.90 7.58 36.36
N PRO A 236 -11.16 8.86 36.63
CA PRO A 236 -12.11 9.65 35.84
C PRO A 236 -11.69 9.88 34.38
N ARG A 237 -10.50 9.40 33.97
CA ARG A 237 -9.94 9.63 32.64
C ARG A 237 -9.53 8.38 31.88
N THR A 238 -9.68 7.17 32.43
CA THR A 238 -9.27 5.96 31.72
C THR A 238 -10.30 4.83 31.84
N VAL A 239 -10.59 4.19 30.71
CA VAL A 239 -11.37 2.94 30.63
C VAL A 239 -10.63 1.95 29.74
N GLN A 240 -10.81 0.65 29.98
CA GLN A 240 -10.11 -0.39 29.22
C GLN A 240 -11.05 -1.51 28.80
N VAL A 241 -10.87 -2.03 27.58
CA VAL A 241 -11.49 -3.25 27.06
C VAL A 241 -10.43 -4.33 26.96
N VAL A 242 -10.76 -5.54 27.40
CA VAL A 242 -9.93 -6.72 27.16
C VAL A 242 -10.65 -7.68 26.23
N ILE A 243 -9.88 -8.21 25.29
CA ILE A 243 -10.30 -9.20 24.32
C ILE A 243 -9.40 -10.41 24.56
N ALA A 244 -9.96 -11.54 24.97
CA ALA A 244 -9.20 -12.76 25.26
C ALA A 244 -9.81 -13.94 24.53
N GLY A 245 -8.98 -14.78 23.91
CA GLY A 245 -9.41 -16.03 23.27
C GLY A 245 -8.58 -17.20 23.75
N GLY A 246 -9.11 -18.40 23.58
CA GLY A 246 -8.41 -19.59 24.01
C GLY A 246 -8.99 -20.87 23.42
N THR A 247 -8.11 -21.86 23.31
CA THR A 247 -8.48 -23.26 23.06
C THR A 247 -8.92 -23.95 24.35
N ALA A 248 -9.27 -25.24 24.30
CA ALA A 248 -9.69 -26.03 25.46
C ALA A 248 -8.61 -26.11 26.56
N ALA A 249 -7.35 -25.87 26.21
CA ALA A 249 -6.23 -25.86 27.15
C ALA A 249 -6.07 -24.53 27.90
N GLU A 250 -6.84 -23.49 27.54
CA GLU A 250 -6.61 -22.13 27.96
C GLU A 250 -7.83 -21.53 28.66
N ASP A 251 -7.61 -21.01 29.87
CA ASP A 251 -8.66 -20.35 30.64
C ASP A 251 -8.75 -18.86 30.26
N THR A 252 -9.75 -18.55 29.43
CA THR A 252 -10.01 -17.17 28.99
C THR A 252 -10.37 -16.21 30.12
N ALA A 253 -10.88 -16.71 31.25
CA ALA A 253 -11.13 -15.89 32.44
C ALA A 253 -9.81 -15.44 33.07
N ALA A 254 -8.89 -16.38 33.26
CA ALA A 254 -7.58 -16.12 33.82
C ALA A 254 -6.76 -15.21 32.90
N ILE A 255 -6.83 -15.40 31.58
CA ILE A 255 -6.19 -14.53 30.60
C ILE A 255 -6.75 -13.10 30.70
N ALA A 256 -8.08 -12.93 30.66
CA ALA A 256 -8.71 -11.61 30.78
C ALA A 256 -8.38 -10.92 32.11
N GLY A 257 -8.36 -11.66 33.22
CA GLY A 257 -7.93 -11.15 34.52
C GLY A 257 -6.49 -10.65 34.51
N ARG A 258 -5.55 -11.40 33.93
CA ARG A 258 -4.16 -10.96 33.77
C ARG A 258 -4.02 -9.74 32.88
N LEU A 259 -4.76 -9.67 31.76
CA LEU A 259 -4.76 -8.51 30.88
C LEU A 259 -5.16 -7.24 31.65
N LEU A 260 -6.21 -7.31 32.48
CA LEU A 260 -6.67 -6.19 33.30
C LEU A 260 -5.70 -5.83 34.44
N GLU A 261 -5.26 -6.83 35.20
CA GLU A 261 -4.50 -6.62 36.44
C GLU A 261 -3.02 -6.30 36.18
N GLN A 262 -2.46 -6.78 35.06
CA GLN A 262 -1.03 -6.73 34.75
C GLN A 262 -0.70 -5.86 33.54
N SER A 263 -1.66 -5.12 32.97
CA SER A 263 -1.50 -4.30 31.75
C SER A 263 -0.17 -3.53 31.70
N GLY A 264 0.09 -2.65 32.67
CA GLY A 264 1.32 -1.85 32.66
C GLY A 264 2.63 -2.65 32.81
N SER A 265 2.60 -3.88 33.34
CA SER A 265 3.78 -4.76 33.33
C SER A 265 3.97 -5.48 32.00
N LEU A 266 2.88 -5.79 31.30
CA LEU A 266 2.90 -6.37 29.96
C LEU A 266 3.41 -5.35 28.93
N GLU A 267 2.95 -4.09 29.02
CA GLU A 267 3.43 -2.98 28.19
C GLU A 267 4.94 -2.74 28.38
N ARG A 268 5.41 -2.74 29.63
CA ARG A 268 6.85 -2.65 29.93
C ARG A 268 7.64 -3.82 29.37
N ALA A 269 7.14 -5.06 29.52
CA ALA A 269 7.80 -6.23 28.97
C ALA A 269 7.93 -6.16 27.44
N ALA A 270 6.92 -5.64 26.75
CA ALA A 270 6.98 -5.39 25.30
C ALA A 270 8.01 -4.31 24.94
N ALA A 271 8.03 -3.19 25.67
CA ALA A 271 9.02 -2.13 25.46
C ALA A 271 10.45 -2.59 25.73
N ASP A 272 10.67 -3.35 26.81
CA ASP A 272 11.97 -3.92 27.17
C ASP A 272 12.44 -4.91 26.11
N HIS A 273 11.54 -5.76 25.59
CA HIS A 273 11.83 -6.70 24.50
C HIS A 273 12.31 -5.99 23.22
N TYR A 274 11.58 -4.97 22.75
CA TYR A 274 12.00 -4.23 21.56
C TYR A 274 13.29 -3.42 21.79
N SER A 275 13.51 -2.90 23.00
CA SER A 275 14.79 -2.26 23.34
C SER A 275 15.94 -3.26 23.28
N ASP A 276 15.79 -4.44 23.90
CA ASP A 276 16.80 -5.50 23.90
C ASP A 276 17.07 -6.01 22.49
N LEU A 277 16.03 -6.22 21.67
CA LEU A 277 16.15 -6.60 20.26
C LEU A 277 17.06 -5.61 19.51
N LEU A 278 16.76 -4.31 19.61
CA LEU A 278 17.52 -3.28 18.89
C LEU A 278 18.92 -3.06 19.47
N ASP A 279 19.14 -3.36 20.74
CA ASP A 279 20.45 -3.30 21.39
C ASP A 279 21.34 -4.50 21.02
N ARG A 280 20.76 -5.68 20.74
CA ARG A 280 21.52 -6.92 20.47
C ARG A 280 21.67 -7.28 19.00
N ALA A 281 20.74 -6.84 18.14
CA ALA A 281 20.75 -7.12 16.71
C ALA A 281 21.85 -6.34 15.98
N LEU A 282 22.09 -6.66 14.71
CA LEU A 282 22.99 -5.88 13.85
C LEU A 282 22.53 -4.42 13.81
N GLN A 283 23.39 -3.49 14.24
CA GLN A 283 23.07 -2.06 14.20
C GLN A 283 23.78 -1.40 13.02
N ILE A 284 23.01 -0.78 12.14
CA ILE A 284 23.52 0.00 11.01
C ILE A 284 23.14 1.46 11.23
N GLU A 285 24.15 2.31 11.42
CA GLU A 285 23.99 3.74 11.62
C GLU A 285 24.54 4.49 10.40
N THR A 286 23.64 5.16 9.68
CA THR A 286 23.94 5.98 8.50
C THR A 286 23.64 7.46 8.79
N PRO A 287 24.12 8.40 7.95
CA PRO A 287 23.74 9.81 8.04
C PRO A 287 22.29 10.08 7.61
N ASP A 288 21.60 9.10 7.04
CA ASP A 288 20.22 9.22 6.58
C ASP A 288 19.24 8.66 7.63
N PRO A 289 18.45 9.52 8.32
CA PRO A 289 17.53 9.08 9.35
C PRO A 289 16.37 8.23 8.81
N LEU A 290 16.00 8.36 7.53
CA LEU A 290 14.96 7.52 6.93
C LEU A 290 15.47 6.09 6.75
N VAL A 291 16.71 5.93 6.29
CA VAL A 291 17.36 4.62 6.18
C VAL A 291 17.46 3.95 7.55
N ASN A 292 17.99 4.67 8.55
CA ASN A 292 18.15 4.12 9.90
C ASN A 292 16.80 3.65 10.47
N ARG A 293 15.74 4.43 10.24
CA ARG A 293 14.39 4.08 10.68
C ARG A 293 13.83 2.88 9.92
N ALA A 294 13.96 2.84 8.60
CA ALA A 294 13.48 1.73 7.78
C ALA A 294 14.17 0.41 8.15
N LEU A 295 15.48 0.44 8.45
CA LEU A 295 16.22 -0.74 8.90
C LEU A 295 15.77 -1.22 10.27
N ALA A 296 15.65 -0.31 11.26
CA ALA A 296 15.17 -0.67 12.59
C ALA A 296 13.75 -1.26 12.54
N TRP A 297 12.85 -0.68 11.74
CA TRP A 297 11.52 -1.24 11.55
C TRP A 297 11.50 -2.54 10.76
N SER A 298 12.48 -2.80 9.87
CA SER A 298 12.59 -4.09 9.19
C SER A 298 12.96 -5.21 10.15
N GLU A 299 13.82 -4.94 11.13
CA GLU A 299 14.11 -5.87 12.24
C GLU A 299 12.87 -6.10 13.12
N ILE A 300 12.15 -5.04 13.47
CA ILE A 300 10.90 -5.14 14.23
C ILE A 300 9.85 -5.97 13.47
N ALA A 301 9.73 -5.79 12.15
CA ALA A 301 8.82 -6.57 11.32
C ALA A 301 9.14 -8.07 11.36
N LEU A 302 10.44 -8.45 11.37
CA LEU A 302 10.86 -9.85 11.54
C LEU A 302 10.50 -10.42 12.91
N ASP A 303 10.60 -9.62 13.98
CA ASP A 303 10.18 -10.03 15.32
C ASP A 303 8.65 -10.13 15.43
N GLN A 304 7.92 -9.18 14.88
CA GLN A 304 6.45 -9.16 14.89
C GLN A 304 5.84 -10.29 14.05
N ALA A 305 6.49 -10.71 12.96
CA ALA A 305 6.10 -11.87 12.17
C ALA A 305 6.39 -13.22 12.87
N TRP A 306 7.02 -13.23 14.05
CA TRP A 306 7.24 -14.46 14.81
C TRP A 306 5.99 -14.83 15.63
N VAL A 307 5.28 -15.85 15.17
CA VAL A 307 4.01 -16.26 15.77
C VAL A 307 4.13 -17.65 16.38
N CYS A 308 3.56 -17.81 17.56
CA CYS A 308 3.53 -19.02 18.36
C CYS A 308 2.11 -19.57 18.46
N ASN A 309 1.92 -20.77 17.93
CA ASN A 309 0.70 -21.55 18.02
C ASN A 309 0.91 -22.73 18.97
N VAL A 310 -0.02 -22.96 19.90
CA VAL A 310 0.11 -24.01 20.94
C VAL A 310 0.20 -25.42 20.37
N ASP A 311 -0.41 -25.67 19.23
CA ASP A 311 -0.44 -26.98 18.58
C ASP A 311 0.65 -27.12 17.51
N LEU A 312 0.96 -26.03 16.81
CA LEU A 312 1.87 -26.05 15.66
C LEU A 312 3.32 -25.69 16.02
N GLY A 313 3.57 -24.95 17.09
CA GLY A 313 4.88 -24.39 17.44
C GLY A 313 5.01 -22.93 17.04
N CYS A 314 6.24 -22.41 17.09
CA CYS A 314 6.55 -21.04 16.70
C CYS A 314 7.31 -21.01 15.38
N GLY A 315 7.01 -20.02 14.54
CA GLY A 315 7.68 -19.79 13.26
C GLY A 315 7.27 -18.46 12.66
N LEU A 316 7.80 -18.17 11.47
CA LEU A 316 7.52 -16.94 10.73
C LEU A 316 6.23 -17.08 9.90
N ILE A 317 5.34 -16.12 10.08
CA ILE A 317 4.22 -15.93 9.16
C ILE A 317 4.62 -15.05 7.98
N ALA A 318 3.86 -15.12 6.89
CA ALA A 318 4.12 -14.30 5.72
C ALA A 318 3.72 -12.83 5.92
N GLY A 319 2.83 -12.48 6.86
CA GLY A 319 2.56 -11.07 7.17
C GLY A 319 1.16 -10.83 7.71
N TYR A 320 0.70 -9.58 7.63
CA TYR A 320 -0.60 -9.18 8.18
C TYR A 320 -1.41 -8.38 7.18
N GLY A 321 -2.63 -8.85 6.92
CA GLY A 321 -3.62 -8.14 6.14
C GLY A 321 -5.05 -8.55 6.53
N PRO A 322 -6.05 -7.73 6.15
CA PRO A 322 -7.43 -7.93 6.58
C PRO A 322 -7.99 -9.26 6.07
N SER A 323 -8.88 -9.90 6.84
CA SER A 323 -9.59 -11.10 6.36
C SER A 323 -10.50 -10.85 5.13
N ARG A 324 -10.86 -9.58 4.88
CA ARG A 324 -11.81 -9.15 3.84
C ARG A 324 -13.14 -9.92 3.98
N LYS A 325 -13.68 -10.46 2.89
CA LYS A 325 -14.89 -11.31 2.90
C LYS A 325 -14.58 -12.79 3.17
N ALA A 326 -13.31 -13.17 3.20
CA ALA A 326 -12.87 -14.51 3.56
C ALA A 326 -12.69 -14.59 5.09
N ARG A 327 -12.76 -15.79 5.69
CA ARG A 327 -12.34 -16.01 7.09
C ARG A 327 -10.85 -16.35 7.18
N ARG A 328 -10.06 -15.69 6.35
CA ARG A 328 -8.62 -15.92 6.16
C ARG A 328 -7.93 -14.56 6.27
N PRO A 329 -7.30 -14.22 7.40
CA PRO A 329 -6.46 -13.04 7.45
C PRO A 329 -5.36 -13.21 6.40
N GLN A 330 -5.17 -12.17 5.58
CA GLN A 330 -4.23 -12.24 4.47
C GLN A 330 -2.81 -12.42 5.04
N TYR A 331 -2.16 -13.51 4.64
CA TYR A 331 -0.76 -13.84 4.95
C TYR A 331 -0.39 -14.04 6.44
N ASP A 332 -1.35 -13.99 7.38
CA ASP A 332 -1.16 -14.37 8.81
C ASP A 332 -1.15 -15.90 9.02
N TRP A 333 -0.48 -16.59 8.09
CA TRP A 333 -0.22 -18.03 8.05
C TRP A 333 1.29 -18.24 7.92
N PHE A 334 1.74 -19.42 8.30
CA PHE A 334 3.12 -19.81 8.02
C PHE A 334 3.26 -20.14 6.54
N PHE A 335 4.35 -19.68 5.93
CA PHE A 335 4.76 -20.02 4.57
C PHE A 335 6.24 -20.37 4.58
N ALA A 336 6.62 -21.55 4.09
CA ALA A 336 8.04 -21.92 4.14
C ALA A 336 8.89 -21.07 3.19
N GLY A 337 8.34 -20.66 2.03
CA GLY A 337 9.01 -19.76 1.09
C GLY A 337 9.37 -18.42 1.73
N ASP A 338 8.36 -17.73 2.27
CA ASP A 338 8.51 -16.46 2.99
C ASP A 338 9.39 -16.63 4.23
N GLY A 339 9.23 -17.74 4.97
CA GLY A 339 10.05 -18.11 6.12
C GLY A 339 11.53 -18.28 5.78
N MET A 340 11.87 -18.85 4.61
CA MET A 340 13.25 -18.94 4.13
C MET A 340 13.82 -17.58 3.72
N ILE A 341 13.02 -16.71 3.10
CA ILE A 341 13.45 -15.32 2.81
C ILE A 341 13.74 -14.57 4.12
N ALA A 342 12.86 -14.71 5.09
CA ALA A 342 13.01 -14.11 6.41
C ALA A 342 14.18 -14.74 7.21
N THR A 343 14.45 -16.03 7.03
CA THR A 343 15.64 -16.71 7.59
C THR A 343 16.93 -16.07 7.11
N ARG A 344 17.04 -15.71 5.82
CA ARG A 344 18.21 -14.97 5.30
C ARG A 344 18.36 -13.60 5.95
N ALA A 345 17.25 -12.92 6.21
CA ALA A 345 17.26 -11.65 6.92
C ALA A 345 17.69 -11.81 8.38
N LEU A 346 17.23 -12.86 9.07
CA LEU A 346 17.71 -13.21 10.43
C LEU A 346 19.21 -13.52 10.44
N LEU A 347 19.74 -14.21 9.43
CA LEU A 347 21.18 -14.43 9.28
C LEU A 347 21.94 -13.11 9.08
N ALA A 348 21.41 -12.23 8.23
CA ALA A 348 21.98 -10.91 8.00
C ALA A 348 21.96 -10.04 9.27
N ALA A 349 20.89 -10.13 10.08
CA ALA A 349 20.71 -9.46 11.36
C ALA A 349 21.57 -10.02 12.50
N GLY A 350 22.20 -11.19 12.32
CA GLY A 350 22.94 -11.88 13.37
C GLY A 350 22.08 -12.67 14.37
N GLU A 351 20.82 -12.95 14.03
CA GLU A 351 19.83 -13.69 14.81
C GLU A 351 19.87 -15.21 14.52
N TYR A 352 21.03 -15.83 14.72
CA TYR A 352 21.28 -17.22 14.31
C TYR A 352 20.40 -18.27 15.00
N ASP A 353 20.04 -18.05 16.26
CA ASP A 353 19.17 -18.98 17.01
C ASP A 353 17.75 -18.98 16.44
N ARG A 354 17.18 -17.80 16.13
CA ARG A 354 15.86 -17.69 15.48
C ARG A 354 15.88 -18.26 14.06
N ALA A 355 16.97 -18.03 13.30
CA ALA A 355 17.14 -18.63 11.98
C ALA A 355 17.15 -20.18 12.07
N ARG A 356 17.81 -20.74 13.10
CA ARG A 356 17.78 -22.18 13.36
C ARG A 356 16.38 -22.66 13.69
N GLU A 357 15.68 -21.98 14.60
CA GLU A 357 14.33 -22.34 15.02
C GLU A 357 13.32 -22.34 13.85
N GLU A 358 13.43 -21.37 12.93
CA GLU A 358 12.61 -21.35 11.72
C GLU A 358 12.90 -22.55 10.80
N LEU A 359 14.18 -22.90 10.59
CA LEU A 359 14.54 -24.08 9.81
C LEU A 359 14.05 -25.39 10.46
N GLU A 360 14.09 -25.50 11.79
CA GLU A 360 13.50 -26.62 12.55
C GLU A 360 11.98 -26.67 12.35
N PHE A 361 11.30 -25.51 12.35
CA PHE A 361 9.86 -25.43 12.10
C PHE A 361 9.50 -25.87 10.67
N ILE A 362 10.27 -25.44 9.67
CA ILE A 362 10.09 -25.87 8.27
C ILE A 362 10.28 -27.38 8.16
N LEU A 363 11.33 -27.93 8.76
CA LEU A 363 11.64 -29.37 8.76
C LEU A 363 10.56 -30.21 9.43
N LYS A 364 9.95 -29.71 10.51
CA LYS A 364 8.87 -30.41 11.24
C LYS A 364 7.70 -30.83 10.33
N TYR A 365 7.44 -30.06 9.28
CA TYR A 365 6.34 -30.29 8.35
C TYR A 365 6.78 -30.67 6.93
N GLN A 366 8.05 -31.05 6.72
CA GLN A 366 8.50 -31.63 5.44
C GLN A 366 7.74 -32.94 5.15
N ASP A 367 7.42 -33.26 3.89
CA ASP A 367 6.80 -34.55 3.54
C ASP A 367 7.84 -35.67 3.70
N PRO A 368 7.70 -36.57 4.70
CA PRO A 368 8.69 -37.61 4.95
C PRO A 368 8.76 -38.68 3.85
N ARG A 369 7.81 -38.69 2.90
CA ARG A 369 7.78 -39.68 1.79
C ARG A 369 8.53 -39.19 0.56
N THR A 370 8.44 -37.90 0.28
CA THR A 370 8.93 -37.31 -0.96
C THR A 370 10.16 -36.44 -0.71
N GLY A 371 10.27 -35.81 0.46
CA GLY A 371 11.28 -34.77 0.75
C GLY A 371 10.80 -33.36 0.41
N MET A 372 9.55 -33.19 -0.05
CA MET A 372 9.01 -31.89 -0.37
C MET A 372 8.94 -30.98 0.85
N VAL A 373 9.38 -29.75 0.69
CA VAL A 373 9.09 -28.64 1.61
C VAL A 373 7.68 -28.12 1.33
N TRP A 374 6.96 -27.80 2.40
CA TRP A 374 5.56 -27.37 2.33
C TRP A 374 5.46 -25.89 1.91
N HIS A 375 4.36 -25.49 1.27
CA HIS A 375 4.12 -24.12 0.83
C HIS A 375 3.48 -23.26 1.91
N GLU A 376 2.23 -23.57 2.29
CA GLU A 376 1.47 -22.78 3.26
C GLU A 376 0.84 -23.68 4.35
N LEU A 377 0.80 -23.16 5.58
CA LEU A 377 0.26 -23.83 6.76
C LEU A 377 -0.60 -22.86 7.57
N THR A 378 -1.92 -23.06 7.52
CA THR A 378 -2.88 -22.30 8.35
C THR A 378 -2.66 -22.55 9.83
N GLN A 379 -2.90 -21.54 10.66
CA GLN A 379 -2.80 -21.69 12.12
C GLN A 379 -3.82 -22.70 12.69
N SER A 380 -4.87 -23.02 11.93
CA SER A 380 -5.87 -24.03 12.31
C SER A 380 -5.53 -25.46 11.86
N ALA A 381 -4.33 -25.71 11.30
CA ALA A 381 -4.01 -26.96 10.62
C ALA A 381 -4.17 -28.21 11.50
N ARG A 382 -4.01 -28.07 12.83
CA ARG A 382 -4.22 -29.15 13.80
C ARG A 382 -5.62 -29.76 13.77
N TYR A 383 -6.63 -28.97 13.41
CA TYR A 383 -8.04 -29.36 13.41
C TYR A 383 -8.51 -29.94 12.08
N LEU A 384 -7.59 -30.10 11.13
CA LEU A 384 -7.85 -30.57 9.78
C LEU A 384 -6.98 -31.79 9.47
N ASP A 385 -7.40 -32.60 8.52
CA ASP A 385 -6.48 -33.50 7.82
C ASP A 385 -5.69 -32.70 6.79
N TRP A 386 -4.80 -31.82 7.27
CA TRP A 386 -4.07 -30.86 6.44
C TRP A 386 -3.24 -31.55 5.35
N LYS A 387 -2.85 -32.81 5.56
CA LYS A 387 -2.13 -33.63 4.56
C LYS A 387 -2.95 -33.96 3.31
N LYS A 388 -4.28 -33.87 3.38
CA LYS A 388 -5.18 -34.00 2.23
C LYS A 388 -5.44 -32.68 1.52
N TYR A 389 -4.96 -31.56 2.06
CA TYR A 389 -5.10 -30.25 1.45
C TYR A 389 -4.14 -30.15 0.26
N PRO A 390 -4.63 -29.85 -0.96
CA PRO A 390 -3.81 -29.96 -2.17
C PRO A 390 -2.68 -28.93 -2.23
N TYR A 391 -2.82 -27.80 -1.52
CA TYR A 391 -1.88 -26.69 -1.59
C TYR A 391 -0.69 -26.80 -0.62
N LEU A 392 -0.73 -27.74 0.34
CA LEU A 392 0.36 -27.89 1.32
C LEU A 392 1.71 -28.19 0.65
N TYR A 393 1.72 -28.93 -0.46
CA TYR A 393 2.95 -29.29 -1.19
C TYR A 393 2.78 -29.03 -2.69
N ILE A 394 2.33 -27.84 -3.07
CA ILE A 394 2.01 -27.51 -4.47
C ILE A 394 3.21 -26.95 -5.25
N HIS A 395 4.07 -26.17 -4.59
CA HIS A 395 5.25 -25.53 -5.18
C HIS A 395 6.45 -26.47 -5.23
N VAL A 396 7.10 -26.55 -6.39
CA VAL A 396 8.28 -27.41 -6.58
C VAL A 396 9.59 -26.75 -6.14
N ASP A 397 9.68 -25.43 -6.26
CA ASP A 397 10.86 -24.59 -6.03
C ASP A 397 11.32 -24.60 -4.56
N LEU A 398 10.41 -24.74 -3.61
CA LEU A 398 10.71 -24.63 -2.17
C LEU A 398 11.76 -25.62 -1.67
N SER A 399 11.83 -26.82 -2.26
CA SER A 399 12.85 -27.80 -1.85
C SER A 399 14.25 -27.43 -2.34
N PHE A 400 14.35 -26.70 -3.46
CA PHE A 400 15.60 -26.16 -3.97
C PHE A 400 16.07 -25.01 -3.08
N ASP A 401 15.16 -24.09 -2.76
CA ASP A 401 15.43 -22.94 -1.91
C ASP A 401 15.77 -23.34 -0.47
N PHE A 402 15.19 -24.43 0.03
CA PHE A 402 15.53 -24.99 1.33
C PHE A 402 16.98 -25.46 1.41
N LEU A 403 17.47 -26.19 0.41
CA LEU A 403 18.87 -26.62 0.36
C LEU A 403 19.83 -25.41 0.32
N ASN A 404 19.48 -24.38 -0.45
CA ASN A 404 20.27 -23.14 -0.51
C ASN A 404 20.28 -22.43 0.85
N THR A 405 19.13 -22.32 1.51
CA THR A 405 18.99 -21.60 2.78
C THR A 405 19.69 -22.33 3.93
N VAL A 406 19.66 -23.66 3.94
CA VAL A 406 20.43 -24.46 4.93
C VAL A 406 21.93 -24.35 4.70
N ASP A 407 22.40 -24.34 3.46
CA ASP A 407 23.83 -24.13 3.17
C ASP A 407 24.30 -22.71 3.54
N GLU A 408 23.46 -21.71 3.32
CA GLU A 408 23.72 -20.34 3.77
C GLU A 408 23.77 -20.26 5.31
N TYR A 409 22.79 -20.85 6.00
CA TYR A 409 22.81 -20.98 7.46
C TYR A 409 24.09 -21.65 7.96
N PHE A 410 24.47 -22.78 7.38
CA PHE A 410 25.70 -23.50 7.74
C PHE A 410 26.94 -22.65 7.45
N SER A 411 27.00 -21.97 6.31
CA SER A 411 28.13 -21.11 5.92
C SER A 411 28.32 -19.94 6.88
N VAL A 412 27.23 -19.30 7.29
CA VAL A 412 27.23 -18.14 8.20
C VAL A 412 27.51 -18.55 9.65
N THR A 413 26.94 -19.66 10.13
CA THR A 413 27.01 -20.07 11.55
C THR A 413 28.12 -21.05 11.86
N GLY A 414 28.48 -21.91 10.90
CA GLY A 414 29.33 -23.08 11.11
C GLY A 414 28.66 -24.22 11.90
N ASP A 415 27.33 -24.23 12.04
CA ASP A 415 26.60 -25.25 12.79
C ASP A 415 26.53 -26.59 12.04
N LEU A 416 27.65 -27.31 12.06
CA LEU A 416 27.77 -28.65 11.47
C LEU A 416 26.80 -29.65 12.11
N ARG A 417 26.46 -29.44 13.38
CA ARG A 417 25.56 -30.35 14.10
C ARG A 417 24.15 -30.30 13.53
N PHE A 418 23.63 -29.11 13.20
CA PHE A 418 22.35 -28.99 12.50
C PHE A 418 22.32 -29.83 11.21
N VAL A 419 23.36 -29.71 10.38
CA VAL A 419 23.47 -30.46 9.11
C VAL A 419 23.51 -31.98 9.36
N GLN A 420 24.24 -32.43 10.38
CA GLN A 420 24.35 -33.85 10.73
C GLN A 420 23.06 -34.41 11.31
N ASP A 421 22.42 -33.70 12.24
CA ASP A 421 21.19 -34.12 12.92
C ASP A 421 20.03 -34.24 11.91
N HIS A 422 20.03 -33.41 10.86
CA HIS A 422 18.97 -33.38 9.82
C HIS A 422 19.39 -33.96 8.47
N TRP A 423 20.50 -34.71 8.40
CA TRP A 423 21.06 -35.19 7.13
C TRP A 423 20.06 -35.95 6.26
N SER A 424 19.25 -36.84 6.85
CA SER A 424 18.25 -37.62 6.10
C SER A 424 17.18 -36.75 5.44
N ALA A 425 16.80 -35.63 6.08
CA ALA A 425 15.82 -34.69 5.54
C ALA A 425 16.41 -33.90 4.35
N LEU A 426 17.68 -33.49 4.45
CA LEU A 426 18.42 -32.82 3.37
C LEU A 426 18.61 -33.75 2.17
N GLU A 427 18.99 -35.01 2.41
CA GLU A 427 19.11 -36.04 1.37
C GLU A 427 17.76 -36.30 0.69
N SER A 428 16.66 -36.34 1.45
CA SER A 428 15.32 -36.51 0.89
C SER A 428 14.89 -35.31 0.03
N ALA A 429 15.15 -34.07 0.47
CA ALA A 429 14.86 -32.86 -0.32
C ALA A 429 15.64 -32.86 -1.65
N TYR A 430 16.92 -33.21 -1.61
CA TYR A 430 17.74 -33.35 -2.82
C TYR A 430 17.23 -34.48 -3.73
N GLY A 431 16.80 -35.60 -3.15
CA GLY A 431 16.13 -36.69 -3.86
C GLY A 431 14.87 -36.22 -4.59
N TYR A 432 14.05 -35.39 -3.96
CA TYR A 432 12.88 -34.76 -4.59
C TYR A 432 13.27 -33.88 -5.77
N CYS A 433 14.20 -32.94 -5.59
CA CYS A 433 14.67 -32.06 -6.66
C CYS A 433 15.15 -32.87 -7.87
N ARG A 434 15.87 -33.97 -7.63
CA ARG A 434 16.33 -34.88 -8.68
C ARG A 434 15.21 -35.63 -9.41
N SER A 435 14.09 -35.88 -8.74
CA SER A 435 12.93 -36.56 -9.33
C SER A 435 12.22 -35.72 -10.39
N LEU A 436 12.43 -34.40 -10.37
CA LEU A 436 11.84 -33.44 -11.31
C LEU A 436 12.66 -33.27 -12.60
N LEU A 437 13.86 -33.85 -12.66
CA LEU A 437 14.76 -33.62 -13.78
C LEU A 437 14.32 -34.39 -15.03
N ASP A 438 14.33 -33.70 -16.16
CA ASP A 438 14.20 -34.33 -17.46
C ASP A 438 15.47 -35.15 -17.77
N PRO A 439 15.34 -36.41 -18.20
CA PRO A 439 16.50 -37.28 -18.44
C PRO A 439 17.34 -36.86 -19.65
N HIS A 440 16.84 -35.97 -20.53
CA HIS A 440 17.55 -35.54 -21.72
C HIS A 440 18.52 -34.38 -21.46
N ASP A 441 18.08 -33.37 -20.70
CA ASP A 441 18.89 -32.16 -20.43
C ASP A 441 19.29 -32.01 -18.96
N GLY A 442 18.73 -32.81 -18.05
CA GLY A 442 19.06 -32.76 -16.62
C GLY A 442 18.53 -31.52 -15.91
N LEU A 443 17.54 -30.83 -16.49
CA LEU A 443 16.90 -29.64 -15.92
C LEU A 443 15.49 -29.97 -15.39
N PRO A 444 15.01 -29.24 -14.37
CA PRO A 444 13.72 -29.51 -13.76
C PRO A 444 12.55 -29.25 -14.72
N ARG A 445 11.46 -29.99 -14.51
CA ARG A 445 10.13 -29.76 -15.09
C ARG A 445 9.11 -29.59 -13.99
N ILE A 446 8.08 -28.80 -14.28
CA ILE A 446 6.95 -28.58 -13.38
C ILE A 446 5.89 -29.65 -13.71
N PRO A 447 5.58 -30.57 -12.77
CA PRO A 447 4.51 -31.54 -12.96
C PRO A 447 3.15 -30.85 -13.16
N ARG A 448 2.22 -31.48 -13.90
CA ARG A 448 0.92 -30.86 -14.25
C ARG A 448 0.03 -30.52 -13.06
N ASP A 449 0.23 -31.21 -11.94
CA ASP A 449 -0.49 -31.06 -10.68
C ASP A 449 0.28 -30.20 -9.66
N LYS A 450 1.32 -29.50 -10.10
CA LYS A 450 2.21 -28.65 -9.30
C LYS A 450 2.37 -27.29 -9.96
N GLU A 451 2.91 -26.36 -9.19
CA GLU A 451 3.23 -25.01 -9.63
C GLU A 451 4.73 -24.70 -9.47
N GLY A 452 5.24 -23.78 -10.29
CA GLY A 452 6.56 -23.17 -10.15
C GLY A 452 6.55 -22.02 -9.15
N ALA A 453 7.55 -21.14 -9.20
CA ALA A 453 7.63 -20.02 -8.25
C ALA A 453 6.51 -18.99 -8.44
N ASN A 454 5.96 -18.85 -9.65
CA ASN A 454 4.82 -18.01 -9.96
C ASN A 454 3.60 -18.86 -10.34
N GLU A 455 2.62 -18.96 -9.45
CA GLU A 455 1.39 -19.75 -9.66
C GLU A 455 0.41 -19.16 -10.68
N GLN A 456 0.61 -17.91 -11.12
CA GLN A 456 -0.30 -17.24 -12.05
C GLN A 456 -0.14 -17.73 -13.51
N ASP A 457 1.03 -18.28 -13.83
CA ASP A 457 1.37 -18.74 -15.16
C ASP A 457 1.51 -20.28 -15.17
N PRO A 458 0.63 -21.02 -15.86
CA PRO A 458 0.72 -22.48 -15.91
C PRO A 458 1.86 -22.92 -16.84
N LEU A 459 3.07 -22.96 -16.29
CA LEU A 459 4.31 -23.26 -17.00
C LEU A 459 4.65 -24.77 -16.94
N GLY A 460 5.44 -25.23 -17.91
CA GLY A 460 6.00 -26.59 -17.95
C GLY A 460 7.44 -26.65 -17.42
N ASP A 461 8.16 -25.53 -17.51
CA ASP A 461 9.45 -25.28 -16.86
C ASP A 461 9.72 -23.77 -16.77
N GLU A 462 10.74 -23.40 -16.00
CA GLU A 462 11.14 -22.03 -15.74
C GLU A 462 12.67 -21.88 -15.71
N LEU A 463 13.16 -20.78 -16.29
CA LEU A 463 14.58 -20.40 -16.24
C LEU A 463 15.06 -20.22 -14.81
N ALA A 464 14.28 -19.53 -13.98
CA ALA A 464 14.62 -19.25 -12.59
C ALA A 464 14.68 -20.53 -11.76
N LEU A 465 13.75 -21.48 -11.96
CA LEU A 465 13.78 -22.80 -11.33
C LEU A 465 15.03 -23.60 -11.73
N SER A 466 15.37 -23.59 -13.02
CA SER A 466 16.59 -24.26 -13.52
C SER A 466 17.87 -23.63 -12.97
N ALA A 467 17.90 -22.31 -12.79
CA ALA A 467 18.99 -21.61 -12.12
C ALA A 467 19.06 -21.96 -10.62
N SER A 468 17.91 -22.06 -9.93
CA SER A 468 17.84 -22.52 -8.54
C SER A 468 18.33 -23.97 -8.38
N TRP A 469 18.09 -24.83 -9.38
CA TRP A 469 18.65 -26.18 -9.41
C TRP A 469 20.18 -26.23 -9.44
N VAL A 470 20.82 -25.36 -10.25
CA VAL A 470 22.28 -25.26 -10.27
C VAL A 470 22.82 -24.93 -8.87
N ALA A 471 22.22 -23.94 -8.21
CA ALA A 471 22.55 -23.55 -6.84
C ALA A 471 22.29 -24.67 -5.84
N ALA A 472 21.08 -25.23 -5.81
CA ALA A 472 20.69 -26.25 -4.85
C ALA A 472 21.55 -27.51 -4.92
N SER A 473 21.97 -27.92 -6.13
CA SER A 473 22.88 -29.04 -6.30
C SER A 473 24.31 -28.72 -5.87
N ALA A 474 24.74 -27.45 -5.92
CA ALA A 474 26.02 -27.03 -5.36
C ALA A 474 25.95 -26.96 -3.81
N SER A 475 24.91 -26.33 -3.27
CA SER A 475 24.61 -26.23 -1.84
C SER A 475 24.54 -27.61 -1.18
N TYR A 476 23.79 -28.54 -1.78
CA TYR A 476 23.75 -29.92 -1.31
C TYR A 476 25.14 -30.58 -1.34
N ALA A 477 25.96 -30.30 -2.35
CA ALA A 477 27.29 -30.87 -2.41
C ALA A 477 28.21 -30.39 -1.29
N ASP A 478 28.09 -29.12 -0.89
CA ASP A 478 28.90 -28.54 0.17
C ASP A 478 28.42 -29.00 1.55
N LEU A 479 27.10 -29.08 1.77
CA LEU A 479 26.50 -29.75 2.93
C LEU A 479 26.92 -31.22 3.02
N ALA A 480 26.88 -31.97 1.92
CA ALA A 480 27.32 -33.36 1.85
C ALA A 480 28.80 -33.52 2.19
N ALA A 481 29.65 -32.63 1.67
CA ALA A 481 31.07 -32.65 1.96
C ALA A 481 31.33 -32.38 3.46
N ALA A 482 30.64 -31.40 4.03
CA ALA A 482 30.74 -31.05 5.44
C ALA A 482 30.27 -32.19 6.37
N ALA A 483 29.17 -32.86 6.02
CA ALA A 483 28.62 -33.99 6.77
C ALA A 483 29.40 -35.31 6.57
N GLY A 484 30.42 -35.35 5.71
CA GLY A 484 31.26 -36.54 5.48
C GLY A 484 30.78 -37.49 4.37
N HIS A 485 29.82 -37.07 3.56
CA HIS A 485 29.24 -37.84 2.44
C HIS A 485 29.95 -37.53 1.10
N ALA A 486 31.27 -37.77 1.04
CA ALA A 486 32.13 -37.36 -0.07
C ALA A 486 31.69 -37.85 -1.47
N ALA A 487 31.16 -39.07 -1.58
CA ALA A 487 30.66 -39.60 -2.85
C ALA A 487 29.42 -38.86 -3.35
N GLY A 488 28.49 -38.56 -2.43
CA GLY A 488 27.30 -37.76 -2.71
C GLY A 488 27.66 -36.33 -3.12
N ALA A 489 28.60 -35.72 -2.38
CA ALA A 489 29.13 -34.39 -2.71
C ALA A 489 29.72 -34.33 -4.12
N GLN A 490 30.57 -35.29 -4.48
CA GLN A 490 31.20 -35.30 -5.81
C GLN A 490 30.17 -35.50 -6.93
N GLN A 491 29.16 -36.34 -6.71
CA GLN A 491 28.07 -36.53 -7.66
C GLN A 491 27.26 -35.26 -7.85
N ALA A 492 26.87 -34.59 -6.75
CA ALA A 492 26.08 -33.37 -6.78
C ALA A 492 26.84 -32.20 -7.44
N ARG A 493 28.17 -32.09 -7.23
CA ARG A 493 29.01 -31.14 -7.99
C ARG A 493 28.95 -31.40 -9.49
N ARG A 494 29.16 -32.65 -9.93
CA ARG A 494 29.07 -32.98 -11.36
C ARG A 494 27.69 -32.64 -11.94
N THR A 495 26.63 -32.90 -11.19
CA THR A 495 25.26 -32.58 -11.61
C THR A 495 25.01 -31.08 -11.72
N SER A 496 25.49 -30.27 -10.76
CA SER A 496 25.42 -28.79 -10.84
C SER A 496 26.17 -28.26 -12.06
N GLU A 497 27.39 -28.77 -12.32
CA GLU A 497 28.20 -28.38 -13.48
C GLU A 497 27.51 -28.71 -14.82
N GLN A 498 26.90 -29.89 -14.93
CA GLN A 498 26.13 -30.30 -16.10
C GLN A 498 24.91 -29.40 -16.31
N ALA A 499 24.13 -29.15 -15.25
CA ALA A 499 22.96 -28.28 -15.30
C ALA A 499 23.33 -26.85 -15.74
N ARG A 500 24.46 -26.30 -15.28
CA ARG A 500 24.94 -24.97 -15.70
C ARG A 500 25.11 -24.85 -17.22
N HIS A 501 25.62 -25.88 -17.88
CA HIS A 501 25.75 -25.89 -19.33
C HIS A 501 24.38 -25.99 -20.02
N ALA A 502 23.51 -26.88 -19.53
CA ALA A 502 22.18 -27.11 -20.09
C ALA A 502 21.26 -25.88 -20.01
N VAL A 503 21.38 -25.04 -18.97
CA VAL A 503 20.54 -23.83 -18.81
C VAL A 503 20.65 -22.92 -20.04
N THR A 504 21.87 -22.63 -20.49
CA THR A 504 22.05 -21.75 -21.65
C THR A 504 21.51 -22.40 -22.92
N GLU A 505 21.73 -23.71 -23.11
CA GLU A 505 21.24 -24.44 -24.28
C GLU A 505 19.71 -24.48 -24.38
N ARG A 506 19.02 -24.57 -23.23
CA ARG A 506 17.55 -24.63 -23.17
C ARG A 506 16.89 -23.26 -23.32
N TYR A 507 17.47 -22.22 -22.73
CA TYR A 507 16.78 -20.94 -22.52
C TYR A 507 17.33 -19.77 -23.34
N TRP A 508 18.39 -19.95 -24.13
CA TRP A 508 18.90 -18.90 -25.01
C TRP A 508 18.39 -19.07 -26.44
N ASP A 509 17.62 -18.12 -26.94
CA ASP A 509 17.30 -18.04 -28.36
C ASP A 509 18.37 -17.23 -29.10
N ALA A 510 19.37 -17.95 -29.63
CA ALA A 510 20.46 -17.34 -30.39
C ALA A 510 20.02 -16.63 -31.69
N ARG A 511 18.83 -16.92 -32.24
CA ARG A 511 18.37 -16.27 -33.48
C ARG A 511 17.84 -14.87 -33.22
N HIS A 512 17.17 -14.69 -32.09
CA HIS A 512 16.56 -13.43 -31.70
C HIS A 512 17.34 -12.70 -30.61
N GLU A 513 18.41 -13.31 -30.08
CA GLU A 513 19.25 -12.81 -29.00
C GLU A 513 18.46 -12.46 -27.73
N VAL A 514 17.49 -13.33 -27.38
CA VAL A 514 16.65 -13.17 -26.19
C VAL A 514 16.69 -14.40 -25.30
N TRP A 515 16.53 -14.15 -24.00
CA TRP A 515 16.31 -15.21 -23.02
C TRP A 515 14.84 -15.64 -23.05
N ILE A 516 14.62 -16.94 -23.08
CA ILE A 516 13.33 -17.58 -22.86
C ILE A 516 13.17 -17.71 -21.34
N SER A 517 12.17 -17.04 -20.77
CA SER A 517 11.96 -17.04 -19.31
C SER A 517 11.36 -18.36 -18.82
N ALA A 518 10.60 -19.04 -19.68
CA ALA A 518 9.92 -20.29 -19.37
C ALA A 518 9.41 -20.97 -20.65
N HIS A 519 8.96 -22.21 -20.52
CA HIS A 519 8.11 -22.85 -21.53
C HIS A 519 6.72 -23.10 -20.95
N THR A 520 5.67 -22.88 -21.73
CA THR A 520 4.30 -23.22 -21.32
C THR A 520 4.14 -24.74 -21.19
N ARG A 521 3.04 -25.21 -20.59
CA ARG A 521 2.71 -26.66 -20.52
C ARG A 521 2.59 -27.34 -21.89
N SER A 522 2.43 -26.58 -22.99
CA SER A 522 2.46 -27.11 -24.36
C SER A 522 3.85 -27.10 -25.01
N GLY A 523 4.86 -26.58 -24.31
CA GLY A 523 6.24 -26.45 -24.78
C GLY A 523 6.52 -25.19 -25.59
N ALA A 524 5.60 -24.22 -25.64
CA ALA A 524 5.84 -22.96 -26.33
C ALA A 524 6.77 -22.06 -25.51
N PRO A 525 7.79 -21.41 -26.11
CA PRO A 525 8.69 -20.52 -25.40
C PRO A 525 7.98 -19.23 -24.98
N VAL A 526 8.25 -18.76 -23.76
CA VAL A 526 7.82 -17.47 -23.23
C VAL A 526 8.99 -16.49 -23.35
N THR A 527 8.85 -15.49 -24.22
CA THR A 527 9.91 -14.51 -24.55
C THR A 527 9.54 -13.08 -24.17
N ASP A 528 8.42 -12.87 -23.49
CA ASP A 528 8.05 -11.56 -22.97
C ASP A 528 9.13 -11.09 -21.98
N PRO A 529 9.63 -9.84 -22.09
CA PRO A 529 10.68 -9.37 -21.19
C PRO A 529 10.18 -9.27 -19.74
N ASP A 530 10.81 -10.05 -18.85
CA ASP A 530 10.50 -10.11 -17.42
C ASP A 530 11.79 -10.13 -16.56
N LEU A 531 11.63 -10.35 -15.25
CA LEU A 531 12.75 -10.38 -14.30
C LEU A 531 13.45 -11.74 -14.19
N ASN A 532 12.91 -12.82 -14.76
CA ASN A 532 13.42 -14.17 -14.56
C ASN A 532 14.90 -14.35 -14.97
N PRO A 533 15.37 -13.77 -16.10
CA PRO A 533 16.78 -13.83 -16.49
C PRO A 533 17.75 -13.25 -15.46
N ALA A 534 17.32 -12.40 -14.53
CA ALA A 534 18.18 -11.90 -13.46
C ALA A 534 18.74 -13.03 -12.56
N ALA A 535 18.05 -14.17 -12.48
CA ALA A 535 18.54 -15.36 -11.78
C ALA A 535 19.85 -15.91 -12.37
N LEU A 536 20.10 -15.69 -13.67
CA LEU A 536 21.33 -16.10 -14.34
C LEU A 536 22.56 -15.32 -13.84
N ILE A 537 22.36 -14.04 -13.52
CA ILE A 537 23.43 -13.17 -12.99
C ILE A 537 23.78 -13.61 -11.57
N ARG A 538 22.76 -13.78 -10.70
CA ARG A 538 22.95 -14.20 -9.31
C ARG A 538 23.68 -15.53 -9.19
N ASN A 539 23.45 -16.44 -10.12
CA ASN A 539 24.07 -17.77 -10.15
C ASN A 539 25.31 -17.85 -11.08
N SER A 540 25.79 -16.72 -11.63
CA SER A 540 26.97 -16.65 -12.51
C SER A 540 26.91 -17.61 -13.72
N LEU A 541 25.74 -17.71 -14.38
CA LEU A 541 25.46 -18.67 -15.44
C LEU A 541 25.66 -18.11 -16.87
N ILE A 542 26.02 -16.84 -17.00
CA ILE A 542 26.12 -16.15 -18.30
C ILE A 542 27.43 -15.37 -18.46
N THR A 543 27.76 -15.05 -19.70
CA THR A 543 28.96 -14.26 -20.04
C THR A 543 28.83 -12.80 -19.59
N ALA A 544 29.96 -12.11 -19.45
CA ALA A 544 29.98 -10.69 -19.08
C ALA A 544 29.18 -9.82 -20.06
N GLY A 545 29.27 -10.07 -21.37
CA GLY A 545 28.50 -9.33 -22.38
C GLY A 545 27.00 -9.53 -22.28
N GLN A 546 26.54 -10.78 -22.08
CA GLN A 546 25.13 -11.08 -21.85
C GLN A 546 24.61 -10.47 -20.55
N ARG A 547 25.42 -10.52 -19.48
CA ARG A 547 25.11 -9.89 -18.20
C ARG A 547 24.93 -8.39 -18.35
N ASP A 548 25.88 -7.72 -19.00
CA ASP A 548 25.86 -6.26 -19.13
C ASP A 548 24.65 -5.82 -19.99
N SER A 549 24.35 -6.53 -21.08
CA SER A 549 23.14 -6.29 -21.90
C SER A 549 21.84 -6.46 -21.11
N LEU A 550 21.74 -7.51 -20.30
CA LEU A 550 20.56 -7.73 -19.45
C LEU A 550 20.41 -6.63 -18.39
N LEU A 551 21.51 -6.23 -17.75
CA LEU A 551 21.52 -5.16 -16.75
C LEU A 551 21.17 -3.80 -17.35
N ASP A 552 21.63 -3.49 -18.56
CA ASP A 552 21.28 -2.25 -19.26
C ASP A 552 19.77 -2.19 -19.55
N ARG A 553 19.18 -3.30 -20.02
CA ARG A 553 17.73 -3.40 -20.25
C ARG A 553 16.92 -3.25 -18.96
N LEU A 554 17.32 -3.96 -17.90
CA LEU A 554 16.67 -3.86 -16.59
C LEU A 554 16.78 -2.46 -15.98
N ALA A 555 17.77 -1.66 -16.37
CA ALA A 555 17.99 -0.32 -15.82
C ALA A 555 17.09 0.73 -16.49
N SER A 556 16.47 0.39 -17.62
CA SER A 556 15.65 1.30 -18.41
C SER A 556 14.33 1.66 -17.73
N ALA A 557 13.70 2.73 -18.19
CA ALA A 557 12.36 3.13 -17.74
C ALA A 557 11.27 2.10 -18.07
N ASP A 558 11.57 1.15 -18.96
CA ASP A 558 10.70 0.03 -19.31
C ASP A 558 10.48 -0.91 -18.10
N PHE A 559 11.48 -1.04 -17.23
CA PHE A 559 11.39 -1.80 -15.98
C PHE A 559 11.34 -0.91 -14.74
N GLN A 560 12.05 0.22 -14.73
CA GLN A 560 12.22 1.03 -13.53
C GLN A 560 11.15 2.13 -13.41
N ALA A 561 10.38 2.06 -12.33
CA ALA A 561 9.54 3.14 -11.83
C ALA A 561 10.26 3.89 -10.69
N ASP A 562 9.73 5.05 -10.28
CA ASP A 562 10.28 5.82 -9.15
C ASP A 562 10.08 5.15 -7.79
N TRP A 563 9.26 4.10 -7.75
CA TRP A 563 8.96 3.29 -6.56
C TRP A 563 9.46 1.84 -6.67
N GLY A 564 10.21 1.48 -7.72
CA GLY A 564 10.87 0.18 -7.82
C GLY A 564 10.85 -0.45 -9.21
N THR A 565 11.15 -1.74 -9.28
CA THR A 565 11.25 -2.50 -10.52
C THR A 565 9.95 -3.26 -10.83
N ARG A 566 9.38 -3.04 -12.02
CA ARG A 566 8.22 -3.76 -12.53
C ARG A 566 8.56 -5.23 -12.82
N SER A 567 7.62 -6.14 -12.59
CA SER A 567 7.81 -7.57 -12.84
C SER A 567 7.93 -7.92 -14.33
N LYS A 568 7.38 -7.08 -15.20
CA LYS A 568 7.48 -7.16 -16.66
C LYS A 568 7.77 -5.78 -17.24
N ALA A 569 8.45 -5.76 -18.38
CA ALA A 569 8.65 -4.54 -19.15
C ALA A 569 7.31 -3.92 -19.58
N VAL A 570 7.20 -2.59 -19.56
CA VAL A 570 6.04 -1.86 -20.11
C VAL A 570 5.81 -2.20 -21.59
N SER A 571 6.88 -2.50 -22.33
CA SER A 571 6.86 -2.93 -23.73
C SER A 571 6.37 -4.37 -23.97
N ALA A 572 6.24 -5.19 -22.92
CA ALA A 572 5.77 -6.57 -23.04
C ALA A 572 4.28 -6.63 -23.41
N ALA A 573 3.89 -7.59 -24.27
CA ALA A 573 2.50 -7.73 -24.69
C ALA A 573 1.58 -8.15 -23.53
N SER A 574 2.11 -8.88 -22.54
CA SER A 574 1.40 -9.27 -21.33
C SER A 574 1.48 -8.26 -20.18
N TYR A 575 2.02 -7.05 -20.40
CA TYR A 575 2.10 -6.03 -19.36
C TYR A 575 0.71 -5.56 -18.91
N GLY A 576 0.43 -5.74 -17.63
CA GLY A 576 -0.72 -5.24 -16.90
C GLY A 576 -0.22 -4.51 -15.66
N PRO A 577 -0.29 -3.16 -15.61
CA PRO A 577 0.26 -2.38 -14.50
C PRO A 577 -0.43 -2.67 -13.16
N ASN A 578 -1.66 -3.19 -13.18
CA ASN A 578 -2.39 -3.61 -11.99
C ASN A 578 -2.55 -5.13 -11.86
N ALA A 579 -1.75 -5.90 -12.62
CA ALA A 579 -1.73 -7.35 -12.50
C ALA A 579 -0.61 -7.76 -11.53
N TYR A 580 -0.96 -8.58 -10.55
CA TYR A 580 -0.04 -8.99 -9.47
C TYR A 580 1.30 -9.51 -10.03
N ALA A 581 1.35 -10.51 -10.91
CA ALA A 581 2.63 -11.00 -11.45
C ALA A 581 3.07 -10.40 -12.80
N SER A 582 2.23 -9.59 -13.46
CA SER A 582 2.43 -9.21 -14.87
C SER A 582 2.60 -7.71 -15.13
N GLY A 583 3.27 -6.96 -14.25
CA GLY A 583 3.59 -5.55 -14.50
C GLY A 583 3.63 -4.67 -13.26
N SER A 584 3.10 -5.16 -12.14
CA SER A 584 3.23 -4.50 -10.84
C SER A 584 4.69 -4.47 -10.34
N VAL A 585 4.95 -3.67 -9.31
CA VAL A 585 6.26 -3.52 -8.68
C VAL A 585 6.25 -4.23 -7.33
N TRP A 586 7.16 -5.17 -7.12
CA TRP A 586 7.27 -5.96 -5.87
C TRP A 586 8.44 -5.46 -5.04
N ALA A 587 8.28 -5.38 -3.71
CA ALA A 587 9.39 -5.07 -2.81
C ALA A 587 10.51 -6.11 -2.97
N LEU A 588 10.18 -7.41 -2.93
CA LEU A 588 11.14 -8.50 -3.11
C LEU A 588 11.88 -8.39 -4.44
N GLY A 589 11.15 -8.21 -5.54
CA GLY A 589 11.72 -8.10 -6.89
C GLY A 589 12.69 -6.93 -6.99
N THR A 590 12.28 -5.76 -6.49
CA THR A 590 13.10 -4.54 -6.45
C THR A 590 14.36 -4.73 -5.62
N SER A 591 14.24 -5.29 -4.40
CA SER A 591 15.37 -5.64 -3.53
C SER A 591 16.34 -6.60 -4.20
N GLY A 592 15.83 -7.64 -4.86
CA GLY A 592 16.64 -8.64 -5.58
C GLY A 592 17.38 -8.06 -6.79
N ILE A 593 16.74 -7.14 -7.52
CA ILE A 593 17.36 -6.44 -8.66
C ILE A 593 18.43 -5.46 -8.20
N ALA A 594 18.20 -4.72 -7.11
CA ALA A 594 19.24 -3.88 -6.50
C ALA A 594 20.47 -4.73 -6.09
N GLY A 595 20.25 -5.86 -5.42
CA GLY A 595 21.31 -6.83 -5.11
C GLY A 595 22.07 -7.33 -6.34
N THR A 596 21.36 -7.56 -7.45
CA THR A 596 21.95 -8.00 -8.72
C THR A 596 22.84 -6.90 -9.35
N TYR A 597 22.48 -5.63 -9.24
CA TYR A 597 23.36 -4.53 -9.68
C TYR A 597 24.62 -4.39 -8.82
N TRP A 598 24.51 -4.55 -7.50
CA TRP A 598 25.68 -4.51 -6.61
C TRP A 598 26.65 -5.65 -6.89
N SER A 599 26.16 -6.89 -7.04
CA SER A 599 27.02 -8.04 -7.38
C SER A 599 27.68 -7.91 -8.75
N ALA A 600 27.11 -7.10 -9.65
CA ALA A 600 27.67 -6.77 -10.95
C ALA A 600 28.51 -5.48 -10.97
N HIS A 601 28.85 -4.90 -9.80
CA HIS A 601 29.64 -3.67 -9.67
C HIS A 601 29.01 -2.44 -10.38
N ARG A 602 27.69 -2.28 -10.26
CA ARG A 602 26.92 -1.12 -10.76
C ARG A 602 26.20 -0.37 -9.64
N PRO A 603 26.93 0.21 -8.67
CA PRO A 603 26.35 0.77 -7.44
C PRO A 603 25.44 1.98 -7.68
N LEU A 604 25.68 2.79 -8.73
CA LEU A 604 24.82 3.93 -9.05
C LEU A 604 23.37 3.50 -9.31
N THR A 605 23.18 2.50 -10.17
CA THR A 605 21.86 1.96 -10.50
C THR A 605 21.29 1.21 -9.31
N ALA A 606 22.10 0.40 -8.61
CA ALA A 606 21.68 -0.32 -7.41
C ALA A 606 21.10 0.63 -6.34
N LEU A 607 21.81 1.73 -6.05
CA LEU A 607 21.37 2.74 -5.08
C LEU A 607 20.07 3.41 -5.49
N ALA A 608 19.87 3.70 -6.78
CA ALA A 608 18.62 4.28 -7.26
C ALA A 608 17.44 3.33 -7.06
N VAL A 609 17.61 2.05 -7.42
CA VAL A 609 16.58 1.00 -7.28
C VAL A 609 16.26 0.74 -5.79
N TRP A 610 17.28 0.63 -4.94
CA TRP A 610 17.10 0.40 -3.50
C TRP A 610 16.44 1.59 -2.79
N ASN A 611 16.84 2.84 -3.12
CA ASN A 611 16.23 4.03 -2.53
C ASN A 611 14.73 4.16 -2.84
N ALA A 612 14.26 3.59 -3.94
CA ALA A 612 12.86 3.59 -4.32
C ALA A 612 11.94 2.83 -3.34
N LEU A 613 12.52 1.97 -2.49
CA LEU A 613 11.81 1.22 -1.45
C LEU A 613 11.62 2.00 -0.14
N LEU A 614 12.43 3.03 0.13
CA LEU A 614 12.36 3.78 1.40
C LEU A 614 10.95 4.36 1.69
N PRO A 615 10.23 4.94 0.71
CA PRO A 615 8.88 5.46 0.93
C PRO A 615 7.85 4.40 1.33
N TRP A 616 8.08 3.13 1.00
CA TRP A 616 7.12 2.04 1.21
C TRP A 616 6.83 1.83 2.70
N SER A 617 7.84 2.05 3.56
CA SER A 617 7.72 2.00 5.04
C SER A 617 6.73 3.01 5.63
N SER A 618 6.20 3.92 4.82
CA SER A 618 5.25 4.96 5.25
C SER A 618 3.94 4.98 4.43
N LEU A 619 3.77 4.01 3.52
CA LEU A 619 2.71 4.03 2.53
C LEU A 619 1.36 3.64 3.11
N ASP A 620 1.22 2.41 3.61
CA ASP A 620 -0.01 1.88 4.21
C ASP A 620 0.17 1.69 5.72
N SER A 621 0.79 0.58 6.14
CA SER A 621 1.19 0.33 7.54
C SER A 621 2.50 1.05 7.87
N LEU A 622 2.46 1.98 8.83
CA LEU A 622 3.63 2.77 9.19
C LEU A 622 4.68 1.89 9.89
N GLY A 623 5.91 1.96 9.39
CA GLY A 623 7.03 1.12 9.83
C GLY A 623 7.23 -0.10 8.93
N HIS A 624 6.16 -0.66 8.34
CA HIS A 624 6.24 -1.88 7.55
C HIS A 624 6.31 -1.60 6.05
N MET A 625 7.00 -2.47 5.31
CA MET A 625 7.04 -2.38 3.86
C MET A 625 5.86 -3.12 3.24
N HIS A 626 5.15 -2.39 2.39
CA HIS A 626 4.06 -2.91 1.57
C HIS A 626 4.53 -4.05 0.64
N GLU A 627 3.62 -4.90 0.18
CA GLU A 627 3.96 -6.04 -0.68
C GLU A 627 4.20 -5.66 -2.15
N VAL A 628 3.16 -5.11 -2.79
CA VAL A 628 3.08 -4.87 -4.24
C VAL A 628 2.41 -3.52 -4.52
N LEU A 629 3.01 -2.74 -5.42
CA LEU A 629 2.47 -1.48 -5.94
C LEU A 629 2.15 -1.59 -7.43
N ALA A 630 1.26 -0.75 -7.92
CA ALA A 630 0.97 -0.69 -9.35
C ALA A 630 2.21 -0.30 -10.17
N GLY A 631 2.27 -0.74 -11.42
CA GLY A 631 3.38 -0.50 -12.32
C GLY A 631 3.45 0.93 -12.86
N ASP A 632 2.30 1.57 -13.13
CA ASP A 632 2.26 2.86 -13.83
C ASP A 632 2.06 4.06 -12.90
N LEU A 633 1.46 3.85 -11.73
CA LEU A 633 1.15 4.87 -10.75
C LEU A 633 1.59 4.42 -9.36
N TYR A 634 2.04 5.36 -8.52
CA TYR A 634 2.41 5.04 -7.14
C TYR A 634 1.16 4.82 -6.28
N HIS A 635 0.71 3.58 -6.15
CA HIS A 635 -0.31 3.18 -5.15
C HIS A 635 -0.23 1.68 -4.85
N PRO A 636 -0.71 1.25 -3.66
CA PRO A 636 -0.92 -0.16 -3.34
C PRO A 636 -1.78 -0.88 -4.38
N GLU A 637 -1.42 -2.12 -4.71
CA GLU A 637 -2.27 -3.00 -5.51
C GLU A 637 -3.48 -3.53 -4.72
N VAL A 638 -4.57 -3.87 -5.40
CA VAL A 638 -5.80 -4.30 -4.69
C VAL A 638 -5.60 -5.63 -3.98
N GLU A 639 -4.82 -6.56 -4.55
CA GLU A 639 -4.59 -7.89 -3.99
C GLU A 639 -3.44 -7.92 -2.97
N SER A 640 -2.67 -6.82 -2.90
CA SER A 640 -1.50 -6.71 -2.06
C SER A 640 -1.80 -6.66 -0.57
N VAL A 641 -0.78 -6.98 0.23
CA VAL A 641 -0.82 -6.97 1.69
C VAL A 641 -0.09 -5.74 2.25
N PRO A 642 -0.64 -5.09 3.29
CA PRO A 642 -0.02 -3.94 3.94
C PRO A 642 1.32 -4.24 4.62
N GLU A 643 1.41 -5.42 5.26
CA GLU A 643 2.60 -5.90 5.95
C GLU A 643 2.96 -7.25 5.39
N GLN A 644 4.04 -7.32 4.61
CA GLN A 644 4.54 -8.59 4.09
C GLN A 644 5.98 -8.80 4.57
N THR A 645 6.19 -9.89 5.29
CA THR A 645 7.45 -10.23 5.96
C THR A 645 8.60 -10.23 4.96
N TRP A 646 8.41 -10.81 3.78
CA TRP A 646 9.46 -10.84 2.74
C TRP A 646 9.88 -9.45 2.22
N SER A 647 9.01 -8.42 2.32
CA SER A 647 9.31 -7.06 1.84
C SER A 647 10.36 -6.43 2.74
N SER A 648 10.08 -6.42 4.05
CA SER A 648 11.00 -5.88 5.05
C SER A 648 12.27 -6.74 5.16
N ALA A 649 12.12 -8.07 5.12
CA ALA A 649 13.23 -9.02 5.17
C ALA A 649 14.21 -8.82 4.00
N SER A 650 13.69 -8.68 2.78
CA SER A 650 14.52 -8.49 1.59
C SER A 650 15.21 -7.12 1.57
N PHE A 651 14.54 -6.06 2.04
CA PHE A 651 15.16 -4.74 2.18
C PHE A 651 16.34 -4.78 3.15
N LEU A 652 16.16 -5.40 4.33
CA LEU A 652 17.23 -5.57 5.32
C LEU A 652 18.38 -6.40 4.74
N THR A 653 18.06 -7.58 4.19
CA THR A 653 19.06 -8.48 3.59
C THR A 653 19.86 -7.73 2.53
N THR A 654 19.20 -7.14 1.53
CA THR A 654 19.89 -6.41 0.46
C THR A 654 20.68 -5.20 0.98
N THR A 655 20.29 -4.57 2.10
CA THR A 655 21.10 -3.51 2.70
C THR A 655 22.40 -4.05 3.29
N VAL A 656 22.33 -5.11 4.10
CA VAL A 656 23.51 -5.76 4.68
C VAL A 656 24.40 -6.33 3.58
N GLU A 657 23.75 -6.95 2.60
CA GLU A 657 24.41 -7.82 1.67
C GLU A 657 24.88 -7.14 0.39
N GLY A 658 24.10 -6.18 -0.09
CA GLY A 658 24.36 -5.39 -1.30
C GLY A 658 25.02 -4.07 -0.94
N LEU A 659 24.32 -3.19 -0.21
CA LEU A 659 24.84 -1.85 0.10
C LEU A 659 26.13 -1.89 0.93
N LEU A 660 26.17 -2.70 1.99
CA LEU A 660 27.35 -2.82 2.84
C LEU A 660 28.34 -3.88 2.33
N GLY A 661 27.91 -4.76 1.42
CA GLY A 661 28.71 -5.90 0.97
C GLY A 661 29.20 -6.77 2.13
N LEU A 662 28.44 -6.83 3.23
CA LEU A 662 28.80 -7.54 4.45
C LEU A 662 28.41 -9.01 4.32
N ARG A 663 29.40 -9.89 4.47
CA ARG A 663 29.24 -11.34 4.47
C ARG A 663 30.05 -11.95 5.60
N VAL A 664 29.38 -12.74 6.44
CA VAL A 664 30.02 -13.52 7.49
C VAL A 664 30.13 -14.98 7.04
N GLN A 665 31.32 -15.56 7.24
CA GLN A 665 31.56 -16.99 7.07
C GLN A 665 31.99 -17.57 8.41
N GLY A 666 31.03 -18.04 9.21
CA GLY A 666 31.27 -18.52 10.57
C GLY A 666 32.18 -19.73 10.62
N ALA A 667 31.99 -20.68 9.69
CA ALA A 667 32.81 -21.90 9.61
C ALA A 667 34.32 -21.61 9.47
N SER A 668 34.67 -20.57 8.70
CA SER A 668 36.05 -20.18 8.44
C SER A 668 36.55 -18.99 9.29
N GLY A 669 35.66 -18.33 10.04
CA GLY A 669 35.98 -17.13 10.82
C GLY A 669 36.37 -15.94 9.92
N ARG A 670 35.73 -15.82 8.76
CA ARG A 670 36.02 -14.77 7.77
C ARG A 670 34.88 -13.78 7.66
N VAL A 671 35.22 -12.51 7.48
CA VAL A 671 34.27 -11.44 7.17
C VAL A 671 34.69 -10.77 5.87
N SER A 672 33.77 -10.61 4.93
CA SER A 672 33.95 -9.69 3.80
C SER A 672 33.09 -8.46 4.05
N PHE A 673 33.67 -7.29 3.82
CA PHE A 673 32.99 -6.02 3.96
C PHE A 673 33.37 -5.13 2.77
N ALA A 674 32.41 -4.96 1.85
CA ALA A 674 32.60 -4.26 0.58
C ALA A 674 31.56 -3.14 0.42
N PRO A 675 31.66 -2.04 1.19
CA PRO A 675 30.60 -1.05 1.24
C PRO A 675 30.54 -0.19 -0.04
N HIS A 676 29.34 -0.06 -0.60
CA HIS A 676 28.99 0.75 -1.78
C HIS A 676 28.19 1.99 -1.38
N LEU A 677 28.76 2.79 -0.49
CA LEU A 677 28.06 3.90 0.16
C LEU A 677 27.67 5.02 -0.82
N PRO A 678 26.51 5.67 -0.67
CA PRO A 678 26.15 6.88 -1.39
C PRO A 678 27.25 7.94 -1.28
N PRO A 679 27.61 8.66 -2.35
CA PRO A 679 28.64 9.70 -2.31
C PRO A 679 28.34 10.87 -1.36
N ALA A 680 27.10 10.98 -0.89
CA ALA A 680 26.66 11.97 0.08
C ALA A 680 26.88 11.54 1.54
N TRP A 681 27.13 10.25 1.81
CA TRP A 681 27.35 9.74 3.16
C TRP A 681 28.81 9.91 3.55
N SER A 682 29.05 10.63 4.65
CA SER A 682 30.41 10.87 5.15
C SER A 682 30.92 9.77 6.06
N ALA A 683 30.03 9.01 6.70
CA ALA A 683 30.38 7.90 7.58
C ALA A 683 29.23 6.90 7.70
N VAL A 684 29.57 5.64 7.98
CA VAL A 684 28.63 4.59 8.38
C VAL A 684 29.26 3.80 9.51
N THR A 685 28.46 3.43 10.50
CA THR A 685 28.88 2.50 11.56
C THR A 685 28.03 1.25 11.54
N VAL A 686 28.67 0.09 11.62
CA VAL A 686 28.02 -1.21 11.78
C VAL A 686 28.49 -1.85 13.08
N ARG A 687 27.59 -2.20 13.99
CA ARG A 687 27.91 -2.86 15.28
C ARG A 687 27.27 -4.23 15.35
N HIS A 688 27.77 -5.09 16.23
CA HIS A 688 27.26 -6.46 16.42
C HIS A 688 27.41 -7.35 15.19
N VAL A 689 28.49 -7.18 14.43
CA VAL A 689 28.85 -8.14 13.38
C VAL A 689 29.44 -9.39 14.06
N ARG A 690 28.59 -10.41 14.24
CA ARG A 690 28.95 -11.63 14.96
C ARG A 690 29.68 -12.62 14.05
N VAL A 691 30.80 -13.17 14.53
CA VAL A 691 31.53 -14.23 13.82
C VAL A 691 32.36 -15.07 14.80
N LYS A 692 32.12 -16.38 14.87
CA LYS A 692 32.90 -17.34 15.68
C LYS A 692 33.18 -16.86 17.13
N GLY A 693 32.13 -16.43 17.83
CA GLY A 693 32.24 -15.93 19.21
C GLY A 693 32.92 -14.55 19.35
N SER A 694 33.09 -13.84 18.24
CA SER A 694 33.59 -12.47 18.19
C SER A 694 32.48 -11.51 17.79
N ASP A 695 32.52 -10.29 18.31
CA ASP A 695 31.61 -9.19 17.98
C ASP A 695 32.44 -8.02 17.44
N LEU A 696 32.21 -7.67 16.17
CA LEU A 696 32.93 -6.57 15.52
C LEU A 696 32.07 -5.31 15.43
N THR A 697 32.73 -4.17 15.65
CA THR A 697 32.23 -2.85 15.29
C THR A 697 33.09 -2.26 14.18
N LEU A 698 32.45 -1.85 13.07
CA LEU A 698 33.08 -1.34 11.86
C LEU A 698 32.65 0.12 11.64
N HIS A 699 33.58 1.05 11.71
CA HIS A 699 33.38 2.47 11.43
C HIS A 699 34.04 2.83 10.10
N VAL A 700 33.22 3.16 9.09
CA VAL A 700 33.68 3.64 7.79
C VAL A 700 33.56 5.15 7.74
N THR A 701 34.59 5.84 7.27
CA THR A 701 34.56 7.28 6.99
C THR A 701 35.00 7.54 5.56
N GLN A 702 34.21 8.31 4.82
CA GLN A 702 34.53 8.79 3.48
C GLN A 702 34.95 10.25 3.52
N LEU A 703 36.16 10.53 3.02
CA LEU A 703 36.74 11.85 2.89
C LEU A 703 37.14 12.10 1.44
N PRO A 704 37.33 13.37 1.02
CA PRO A 704 37.85 13.65 -0.31
C PRO A 704 39.21 12.97 -0.56
N GLY A 705 39.23 11.96 -1.43
CA GLY A 705 40.45 11.20 -1.78
C GLY A 705 40.82 10.08 -0.80
N GLU A 706 39.95 9.74 0.15
CA GLU A 706 40.28 8.73 1.17
C GLU A 706 39.03 8.00 1.70
N VAL A 707 39.13 6.68 1.86
CA VAL A 707 38.20 5.86 2.66
C VAL A 707 38.95 5.26 3.82
N ARG A 708 38.41 5.40 5.04
CA ARG A 708 38.96 4.80 6.26
C ARG A 708 38.01 3.78 6.83
N LEU A 709 38.56 2.67 7.31
CA LEU A 709 37.89 1.71 8.18
C LEU A 709 38.58 1.69 9.54
N GLN A 710 37.82 1.82 10.61
CA GLN A 710 38.24 1.44 11.96
C GLN A 710 37.40 0.26 12.42
N ALA A 711 38.05 -0.86 12.75
CA ALA A 711 37.41 -2.10 13.15
C ALA A 711 37.81 -2.45 14.59
N GLU A 712 36.84 -2.57 15.46
CA GLU A 712 36.99 -3.01 16.84
C GLU A 712 36.47 -4.44 16.94
N ASN A 713 37.15 -5.30 17.72
CA ASN A 713 36.80 -6.70 17.87
C ASN A 713 36.80 -7.10 19.34
N ALA A 714 35.63 -7.45 19.86
CA ALA A 714 35.48 -8.11 21.14
C ALA A 714 35.41 -9.63 20.92
N GLY A 715 36.56 -10.31 20.89
CA GLY A 715 36.60 -11.75 20.73
C GLY A 715 37.90 -12.31 20.14
N ALA A 716 37.78 -13.45 19.46
CA ALA A 716 38.91 -14.13 18.82
C ALA A 716 39.35 -13.38 17.54
N PRO A 717 40.60 -13.56 17.07
CA PRO A 717 41.03 -12.97 15.80
C PRO A 717 40.16 -13.42 14.62
N VAL A 718 39.79 -12.46 13.78
CA VAL A 718 38.96 -12.65 12.58
C VAL A 718 39.77 -12.26 11.35
N THR A 719 39.61 -13.00 10.25
CA THR A 719 40.16 -12.58 8.96
C THR A 719 39.13 -11.74 8.22
N MET A 720 39.45 -10.46 7.97
CA MET A 720 38.56 -9.54 7.27
C MET A 720 39.10 -9.18 5.89
N ARG A 721 38.25 -9.23 4.87
CA ARG A 721 38.47 -8.60 3.56
C ARG A 721 37.70 -7.29 3.51
N PHE A 722 38.41 -6.17 3.39
CA PHE A 722 37.81 -4.86 3.19
C PHE A 722 38.02 -4.39 1.75
N ASP A 723 36.93 -4.11 1.04
CA ASP A 723 36.93 -3.82 -0.40
C ASP A 723 35.88 -2.73 -0.75
N PRO A 724 36.08 -1.48 -0.27
CA PRO A 724 35.08 -0.42 -0.46
C PRO A 724 35.09 0.13 -1.89
N GLU A 725 33.94 0.62 -2.33
CA GLU A 725 33.82 1.37 -3.58
C GLU A 725 34.61 2.69 -3.50
N ILE A 726 35.43 2.97 -4.52
CA ILE A 726 36.05 4.30 -4.73
C ILE A 726 35.50 4.94 -6.00
N PRO A 727 35.51 6.28 -6.13
CA PRO A 727 34.92 6.97 -7.28
C PRO A 727 35.44 6.46 -8.63
N LEU A 728 34.55 6.39 -9.63
CA LEU A 728 34.87 5.87 -10.96
C LEU A 728 36.05 6.62 -11.59
N GLY A 729 37.09 5.89 -12.01
CA GLY A 729 38.32 6.46 -12.59
C GLY A 729 39.33 7.01 -11.58
N ALA A 730 39.07 6.86 -10.28
CA ALA A 730 40.07 7.15 -9.25
C ALA A 730 41.27 6.20 -9.38
N THR A 731 42.47 6.72 -9.13
CA THR A 731 43.70 5.92 -9.05
C THR A 731 44.07 5.70 -7.60
N LEU A 732 44.20 4.44 -7.19
CA LEU A 732 44.71 4.07 -5.87
C LEU A 732 46.14 4.61 -5.71
N ARG A 733 46.39 5.35 -4.62
CA ARG A 733 47.71 5.89 -4.28
C ARG A 733 48.39 5.06 -3.20
N ASN A 734 47.65 4.67 -2.17
CA ASN A 734 48.18 3.90 -1.06
C ASN A 734 47.06 3.12 -0.35
N ALA A 735 47.41 1.96 0.23
CA ALA A 735 46.55 1.20 1.13
C ALA A 735 47.38 0.84 2.37
N LEU A 736 47.09 1.46 3.50
CA LEU A 736 47.86 1.30 4.74
C LEU A 736 47.08 0.45 5.74
N LEU A 737 47.69 -0.64 6.18
CA LEU A 737 47.29 -1.39 7.36
C LEU A 737 48.52 -1.48 8.29
N PRO A 738 48.61 -0.65 9.34
CA PRO A 738 49.68 -0.78 10.32
C PRO A 738 49.65 -2.19 10.94
N HIS A 739 50.80 -2.83 11.15
CA HIS A 739 50.85 -4.15 11.80
C HIS A 739 50.17 -4.10 13.17
N GLY A 740 49.20 -4.99 13.39
CA GLY A 740 48.38 -5.02 14.62
C GLY A 740 47.36 -3.87 14.73
N GLY A 741 47.21 -3.07 13.68
CA GLY A 741 46.29 -1.93 13.63
C GLY A 741 44.84 -2.34 13.41
N THR A 742 43.95 -1.70 14.15
CA THR A 742 42.49 -1.73 13.97
C THR A 742 42.00 -0.75 12.90
N ARG A 743 42.91 -0.04 12.23
CA ARG A 743 42.60 1.04 11.28
C ARG A 743 43.24 0.77 9.92
N LEU A 744 42.44 0.84 8.87
CA LEU A 744 42.83 0.68 7.48
C LEU A 744 42.48 1.95 6.71
N GLU A 745 43.41 2.46 5.92
CA GLU A 745 43.24 3.67 5.11
C GLU A 745 43.49 3.37 3.63
N ILE A 746 42.54 3.74 2.78
CA ILE A 746 42.62 3.65 1.32
C ILE A 746 42.65 5.07 0.77
N VAL A 747 43.81 5.49 0.25
CA VAL A 747 44.02 6.82 -0.31
C VAL A 747 44.01 6.73 -1.83
N TYR A 748 43.22 7.56 -2.48
CA TYR A 748 43.06 7.62 -3.92
C TYR A 748 43.10 9.06 -4.44
N GLN A 749 43.32 9.22 -5.75
CA GLN A 749 43.30 10.53 -6.40
C GLN A 749 42.41 10.50 -7.64
N GLY A 750 41.69 11.60 -7.87
CA GLY A 750 40.82 11.74 -9.03
C GLY A 750 39.48 11.05 -8.85
N GLY A 751 38.85 10.75 -9.98
CA GLY A 751 37.60 10.01 -10.06
C GLY A 751 36.36 10.89 -10.12
N VAL A 752 35.23 10.25 -10.40
CA VAL A 752 33.93 10.89 -10.59
C VAL A 752 32.89 10.13 -9.80
N ALA A 753 32.07 10.85 -9.05
CA ALA A 753 30.89 10.32 -8.37
C ALA A 753 29.64 10.99 -8.91
N ILE A 754 28.66 10.18 -9.31
CA ILE A 754 27.35 10.64 -9.79
C ILE A 754 26.37 10.56 -8.63
N VAL A 755 25.62 11.63 -8.40
CA VAL A 755 24.67 11.76 -7.29
C VAL A 755 23.27 11.99 -7.89
N PRO A 756 22.46 10.92 -8.03
CA PRO A 756 21.08 11.05 -8.46
C PRO A 756 20.24 11.64 -7.33
N ALA A 757 19.20 12.42 -7.68
CA ALA A 757 18.20 12.81 -6.70
C ALA A 757 17.34 11.58 -6.34
N PRO A 758 17.16 11.25 -5.05
CA PRO A 758 16.30 10.14 -4.66
C PRO A 758 14.84 10.47 -5.00
N PRO A 759 14.08 9.53 -5.60
CA PRO A 759 12.67 9.74 -5.87
C PRO A 759 11.88 9.84 -4.57
N ARG A 760 10.84 10.69 -4.56
CA ARG A 760 9.91 10.85 -3.44
C ARG A 760 8.48 10.93 -3.99
N PRO A 761 7.94 9.80 -4.49
CA PRO A 761 6.62 9.80 -5.10
C PRO A 761 5.52 10.00 -4.05
N GLU A 762 4.47 10.72 -4.43
CA GLU A 762 3.20 10.84 -3.71
C GLU A 762 2.14 9.92 -4.34
N ILE A 763 1.14 9.51 -3.56
CA ILE A 763 0.13 8.55 -4.03
C ILE A 763 -0.56 9.11 -5.29
N GLY A 764 -0.54 8.33 -6.37
CA GLY A 764 -1.08 8.72 -7.67
C GLY A 764 -0.05 9.32 -8.64
N ASP A 765 1.19 9.54 -8.23
CA ASP A 765 2.25 10.03 -9.11
C ASP A 765 2.61 9.03 -10.20
N SER A 766 2.99 9.55 -11.37
CA SER A 766 3.68 8.79 -12.41
C SER A 766 5.20 8.91 -12.26
N SER A 767 5.93 7.90 -12.71
CA SER A 767 7.41 7.89 -12.68
C SER A 767 8.00 9.08 -13.46
N ALA A 768 8.95 9.80 -12.84
CA ALA A 768 9.57 11.01 -13.38
C ALA A 768 11.09 11.15 -13.11
N ALA A 769 11.74 10.25 -12.37
CA ALA A 769 13.19 10.36 -12.12
C ALA A 769 14.05 9.82 -13.28
N ILE A 770 15.27 10.34 -13.44
CA ILE A 770 16.24 9.83 -14.42
C ILE A 770 16.59 8.37 -14.12
N LYS A 771 16.68 7.53 -15.16
CA LYS A 771 17.17 6.15 -15.08
C LYS A 771 18.52 6.06 -15.77
N PHE A 772 19.56 5.67 -15.03
CA PHE A 772 20.91 5.50 -15.59
C PHE A 772 21.06 4.09 -16.14
N THR A 773 21.05 3.98 -17.47
CA THR A 773 21.10 2.69 -18.19
C THR A 773 22.54 2.26 -18.47
N GLY A 774 23.46 3.21 -18.64
CA GLY A 774 24.88 2.92 -18.86
C GLY A 774 25.79 4.01 -18.33
N VAL A 775 26.92 3.61 -17.74
CA VAL A 775 27.97 4.52 -17.27
C VAL A 775 29.32 3.98 -17.71
N SER A 776 30.10 4.79 -18.43
CA SER A 776 31.45 4.43 -18.82
C SER A 776 32.39 5.61 -18.76
N LEU A 777 33.65 5.34 -18.44
CA LEU A 777 34.72 6.34 -18.42
C LEU A 777 35.91 5.80 -19.21
N ALA A 778 36.17 6.39 -20.37
CA ALA A 778 37.29 6.05 -21.23
C ALA A 778 38.30 7.21 -21.26
N GLY A 779 39.45 7.03 -20.63
CA GLY A 779 40.44 8.09 -20.45
C GLY A 779 39.88 9.24 -19.61
N ARG A 780 39.58 10.38 -20.25
CA ARG A 780 38.96 11.56 -19.62
C ARG A 780 37.58 11.89 -20.17
N LEU A 781 36.93 10.94 -20.85
CA LEU A 781 35.58 11.10 -21.38
C LEU A 781 34.62 10.21 -20.58
N LEU A 782 33.78 10.83 -19.76
CA LEU A 782 32.64 10.19 -19.11
C LEU A 782 31.47 10.17 -20.10
N THR A 783 30.85 9.00 -20.27
CA THR A 783 29.62 8.82 -21.04
C THR A 783 28.55 8.23 -20.14
N LEU A 784 27.40 8.90 -20.11
CA LEU A 784 26.20 8.50 -19.38
C LEU A 784 25.09 8.24 -20.41
N GLU A 785 24.60 7.02 -20.48
CA GLU A 785 23.37 6.67 -21.17
C GLU A 785 22.23 6.69 -20.14
N LEU A 786 21.13 7.36 -20.46
CA LEU A 786 20.06 7.63 -19.50
C LEU A 786 18.69 7.75 -20.17
N ASP A 787 17.67 7.25 -19.47
CA ASP A 787 16.28 7.52 -19.80
C ASP A 787 15.78 8.66 -18.91
N TYR A 788 15.13 9.65 -19.51
CA TYR A 788 14.59 10.80 -18.81
C TYR A 788 13.20 11.16 -19.35
N PRO A 789 12.33 11.78 -18.52
CA PRO A 789 10.98 12.16 -18.94
C PRO A 789 10.98 13.09 -20.15
N THR A 790 9.96 12.94 -21.00
CA THR A 790 9.76 13.80 -22.19
C THR A 790 9.05 15.12 -21.88
N SER A 791 8.35 15.19 -20.74
CA SER A 791 7.49 16.32 -20.36
C SER A 791 8.13 17.27 -19.33
N THR A 792 9.21 16.86 -18.66
CA THR A 792 9.85 17.64 -17.59
C THR A 792 11.37 17.59 -17.70
N ALA A 793 12.01 18.72 -17.38
CA ALA A 793 13.46 18.76 -17.24
C ALA A 793 13.87 18.00 -15.97
N SER A 794 14.94 17.21 -16.07
CA SER A 794 15.46 16.41 -14.97
C SER A 794 16.89 16.78 -14.64
N THR A 795 17.31 16.58 -13.38
CA THR A 795 18.65 16.97 -12.94
C THR A 795 19.37 15.85 -12.20
N PHE A 796 20.70 15.85 -12.30
CA PHE A 796 21.59 15.04 -11.48
C PHE A 796 22.87 15.82 -11.16
N GLU A 797 23.59 15.40 -10.12
CA GLU A 797 24.85 16.06 -9.74
C GLU A 797 26.07 15.16 -9.98
N LEU A 798 27.20 15.78 -10.26
CA LEU A 798 28.50 15.15 -10.45
C LEU A 798 29.49 15.78 -9.47
N ARG A 799 30.15 14.94 -8.67
CA ARG A 799 31.24 15.33 -7.77
C ARG A 799 32.57 14.80 -8.31
N THR A 800 33.51 15.71 -8.56
CA THR A 800 34.83 15.34 -9.09
C THR A 800 35.88 16.41 -8.77
N PRO A 801 37.13 16.03 -8.47
CA PRO A 801 38.26 16.97 -8.42
C PRO A 801 38.78 17.35 -9.83
N TRP A 802 38.28 16.71 -10.90
CA TRP A 802 38.70 17.03 -12.26
C TRP A 802 37.97 18.25 -12.81
N VAL A 803 38.67 19.03 -13.64
CA VAL A 803 38.06 20.19 -14.30
C VAL A 803 37.30 19.71 -15.53
N ILE A 804 36.02 20.07 -15.65
CA ILE A 804 35.23 19.83 -16.85
C ILE A 804 35.72 20.76 -17.96
N ALA A 805 36.15 20.19 -19.09
CA ALA A 805 36.58 20.92 -20.27
C ALA A 805 35.43 21.20 -21.23
N SER A 806 34.51 20.24 -21.39
CA SER A 806 33.30 20.39 -22.21
C SER A 806 32.26 19.33 -21.87
N GLU A 807 30.99 19.66 -22.10
CA GLU A 807 29.84 18.79 -21.96
C GLU A 807 28.98 18.77 -23.23
N GLN A 808 28.28 17.66 -23.48
CA GLN A 808 27.27 17.55 -24.53
C GLN A 808 26.06 16.76 -24.00
N GLY A 809 24.86 17.11 -24.46
CA GLY A 809 23.61 16.39 -24.14
C GLY A 809 22.90 16.85 -22.87
N ALA A 810 23.46 17.80 -22.13
CA ALA A 810 22.88 18.38 -20.91
C ALA A 810 23.33 19.83 -20.73
N GLY A 811 22.53 20.64 -20.02
CA GLY A 811 22.97 21.93 -19.49
C GLY A 811 23.79 21.74 -18.22
N LEU A 812 24.82 22.58 -18.01
CA LEU A 812 25.74 22.49 -16.88
C LEU A 812 25.70 23.75 -16.00
N GLU A 813 25.63 23.55 -14.68
CA GLU A 813 25.74 24.58 -13.66
C GLU A 813 26.79 24.17 -12.61
N ALA A 814 27.74 25.05 -12.29
CA ALA A 814 28.67 24.81 -11.17
C ALA A 814 27.98 25.19 -9.84
N VAL A 815 27.80 24.20 -8.97
CA VAL A 815 27.12 24.39 -7.67
C VAL A 815 28.11 24.86 -6.60
N SER A 816 29.26 24.18 -6.53
CA SER A 816 30.37 24.49 -5.62
C SER A 816 31.68 23.93 -6.19
N PRO A 817 32.86 24.25 -5.63
CA PRO A 817 34.13 23.71 -6.13
C PRO A 817 34.12 22.16 -6.18
N GLY A 818 34.22 21.61 -7.39
CA GLY A 818 34.19 20.16 -7.62
C GLY A 818 32.79 19.52 -7.60
N GLN A 819 31.72 20.32 -7.60
CA GLN A 819 30.33 19.86 -7.66
C GLN A 819 29.58 20.57 -8.78
N TYR A 820 29.01 19.79 -9.68
CA TYR A 820 28.36 20.25 -10.90
C TYR A 820 26.95 19.67 -11.01
N ARG A 821 25.97 20.49 -11.38
CA ARG A 821 24.61 20.06 -11.67
C ARG A 821 24.40 20.01 -13.17
N PHE A 822 23.86 18.89 -13.64
CA PHE A 822 23.48 18.68 -15.01
C PHE A 822 21.96 18.66 -15.15
N THR A 823 21.45 19.28 -16.21
CA THR A 823 20.03 19.33 -16.55
C THR A 823 19.81 18.72 -17.92
N VAL A 824 18.95 17.70 -18.01
CA VAL A 824 18.56 17.03 -19.25
C VAL A 824 17.09 17.29 -19.57
N GLY A 825 16.75 17.35 -20.86
CA GLY A 825 15.40 17.70 -21.34
C GLY A 825 15.14 19.21 -21.47
N ALA A 826 14.22 19.59 -22.36
CA ALA A 826 13.82 20.98 -22.61
C ALA A 826 12.44 21.26 -21.97
N PRO A 827 12.23 22.43 -21.32
CA PRO A 827 10.98 22.75 -20.62
C PRO A 827 9.76 23.04 -21.53
N THR A 828 9.75 22.59 -22.80
CA THR A 828 8.75 23.03 -23.80
C THR A 828 8.19 21.95 -24.74
N THR A 829 8.22 20.66 -24.39
CA THR A 829 7.58 19.62 -25.24
C THR A 829 6.37 18.99 -24.57
N ALA A 830 5.24 19.02 -25.28
CA ALA A 830 3.98 18.39 -24.95
C ALA A 830 4.08 16.84 -25.02
N GLY A 831 4.86 16.25 -24.11
CA GLY A 831 4.95 14.80 -23.91
C GLY A 831 3.83 14.28 -23.02
N ALA A 832 3.39 13.03 -23.24
CA ALA A 832 2.45 12.37 -22.33
C ALA A 832 3.11 12.16 -20.95
N PRO A 833 2.38 12.39 -19.83
CA PRO A 833 2.87 12.04 -18.50
C PRO A 833 3.34 10.57 -18.44
N GLY A 834 4.47 10.31 -17.77
CA GLY A 834 5.06 8.97 -17.66
C GLY A 834 5.85 8.47 -18.88
N ALA A 835 5.89 9.22 -19.99
CA ALA A 835 6.69 8.85 -21.17
C ALA A 835 8.16 9.26 -21.02
N TYR A 836 9.06 8.30 -21.26
CA TYR A 836 10.52 8.47 -21.23
C TYR A 836 11.12 8.50 -22.63
N GLN A 837 12.24 9.20 -22.77
CA GLN A 837 13.11 9.12 -23.95
C GLN A 837 14.54 8.77 -23.51
N HIS A 838 15.24 8.08 -24.39
CA HIS A 838 16.65 7.73 -24.20
C HIS A 838 17.55 8.86 -24.68
N GLY A 839 18.65 9.11 -23.97
CA GLY A 839 19.68 10.05 -24.43
C GLY A 839 21.03 9.82 -23.78
N LYS A 840 22.00 10.59 -24.27
CA LYS A 840 23.41 10.46 -23.96
C LYS A 840 23.97 11.77 -23.48
N VAL A 841 24.63 11.76 -22.33
CA VAL A 841 25.42 12.88 -21.81
C VAL A 841 26.89 12.51 -21.86
N THR A 842 27.71 13.38 -22.43
CA THR A 842 29.18 13.21 -22.42
C THR A 842 29.85 14.37 -21.73
N VAL A 843 30.85 14.05 -20.89
CA VAL A 843 31.62 15.03 -20.13
C VAL A 843 33.10 14.74 -20.35
N ALA A 844 33.81 15.68 -20.98
CA ALA A 844 35.25 15.61 -21.18
C ALA A 844 35.96 16.39 -20.07
N PHE A 845 36.95 15.78 -19.44
CA PHE A 845 37.77 16.41 -18.40
C PHE A 845 39.10 16.93 -18.96
N ALA A 846 39.54 18.09 -18.46
CA ALA A 846 40.76 18.75 -18.90
C ALA A 846 42.02 17.92 -18.58
N ALA A 847 43.04 18.08 -19.41
CA ALA A 847 44.36 17.58 -19.09
C ALA A 847 45.06 18.47 -18.08
N VAL A 848 45.41 17.93 -16.92
CA VAL A 848 46.30 18.62 -15.99
C VAL A 848 47.73 18.41 -16.49
N ASP A 849 48.32 19.43 -17.11
CA ASP A 849 49.76 19.51 -17.34
C ASP A 849 50.45 19.73 -16.00
N VAL A 850 51.15 18.70 -15.51
CA VAL A 850 52.04 18.80 -14.36
C VAL A 850 53.36 19.44 -14.82
N HIS A 851 53.32 20.71 -15.22
CA HIS A 851 54.48 21.60 -15.28
C HIS A 851 54.06 23.06 -15.54
N ARG A 852 53.72 23.79 -14.47
CA ARG A 852 54.26 25.14 -14.23
C ARG A 852 53.93 25.64 -12.83
N SER A 853 54.96 25.65 -12.00
CA SER A 853 55.05 26.51 -10.84
C SER A 853 55.30 27.97 -11.24
N GLN A 854 54.83 28.86 -10.37
CA GLN A 854 55.21 30.27 -10.19
C GLN A 854 54.44 31.35 -10.96
N GLY A 855 53.74 32.16 -10.16
CA GLY A 855 53.91 33.62 -10.15
C GLY A 855 53.15 34.41 -11.20
N GLU A 856 52.08 35.09 -10.78
CA GLU A 856 52.05 36.56 -10.80
C GLU A 856 50.78 37.11 -10.13
N ARG A 857 51.00 37.93 -9.10
CA ARG A 857 50.10 39.02 -8.72
C ARG A 857 50.29 40.14 -9.74
N LEU A 858 49.21 40.80 -10.17
CA LEU A 858 48.99 42.25 -9.99
C LEU A 858 47.77 42.76 -10.79
N MET A 859 46.87 43.39 -10.03
CA MET A 859 46.15 44.65 -10.30
C MET A 859 45.49 44.91 -11.67
N GLY A 860 44.15 44.89 -11.63
CA GLY A 860 43.36 46.12 -11.58
C GLY A 860 42.98 46.80 -12.91
N ARG A 861 41.68 46.76 -13.24
CA ARG A 861 40.95 47.96 -13.69
C ARG A 861 39.45 47.86 -13.44
N GLN A 862 38.92 48.95 -12.89
CA GLN A 862 37.55 49.21 -12.49
C GLN A 862 36.70 49.79 -13.64
N SER A 863 35.40 49.47 -13.62
CA SER A 863 34.26 50.33 -14.02
C SER A 863 32.99 49.53 -13.63
N GLY A 864 32.21 49.87 -12.59
CA GLY A 864 31.26 51.01 -12.50
C GLY A 864 30.05 50.72 -13.40
N VAL A 865 28.82 50.46 -12.93
CA VAL A 865 27.89 51.41 -12.28
C VAL A 865 26.77 50.67 -11.52
N SER A 866 26.26 51.37 -10.49
CA SER A 866 25.27 51.05 -9.47
C SER A 866 23.78 51.06 -9.88
N LEU A 867 22.97 50.41 -9.02
CA LEU A 867 21.51 50.42 -8.87
C LEU A 867 20.83 51.80 -8.81
N SER A 868 19.52 51.86 -9.15
CA SER A 868 18.55 52.66 -8.37
C SER A 868 17.09 52.15 -8.48
N ARG A 869 16.38 52.26 -7.35
CA ARG A 869 14.92 52.13 -7.12
C ARG A 869 14.20 53.48 -7.32
N ARG A 870 12.95 53.46 -7.83
CA ARG A 870 11.81 54.45 -7.77
C ARG A 870 11.14 54.57 -9.16
N ASP A 871 9.83 54.58 -9.41
CA ASP A 871 8.54 54.69 -8.69
C ASP A 871 7.47 53.97 -9.58
N PHE A 872 6.57 53.11 -9.12
CA PHE A 872 5.26 53.29 -8.44
C PHE A 872 4.16 54.10 -9.19
N ILE A 873 3.10 53.36 -9.61
CA ILE A 873 1.67 53.67 -9.89
C ILE A 873 1.25 54.70 -10.97
N GLY A 874 0.26 54.30 -11.78
CA GLY A 874 -0.65 55.21 -12.49
C GLY A 874 -1.88 54.52 -13.13
N THR A 875 -3.04 54.67 -12.48
CA THR A 875 -4.42 54.35 -12.91
C THR A 875 -4.88 55.04 -14.20
N GLY A 876 -5.83 54.44 -14.93
CA GLY A 876 -6.64 55.11 -15.98
C GLY A 876 -7.83 54.27 -16.45
N LEU A 877 -9.04 54.81 -16.25
CA LEU A 877 -10.37 54.22 -16.43
C LEU A 877 -11.11 54.96 -17.58
N VAL A 878 -12.27 54.41 -18.00
CA VAL A 878 -13.39 55.04 -18.77
C VAL A 878 -13.32 54.84 -20.30
N ALA A 879 -14.40 54.61 -21.06
CA ALA A 879 -15.76 54.03 -20.96
C ALA A 879 -16.37 54.19 -22.37
N GLY A 880 -17.35 53.35 -22.75
CA GLY A 880 -18.14 53.51 -23.97
C GLY A 880 -19.52 52.91 -23.81
N ILE A 881 -20.53 53.77 -23.67
CA ILE A 881 -21.95 53.52 -23.36
C ILE A 881 -22.74 53.23 -24.66
N GLY A 882 -23.76 52.38 -24.57
CA GLY A 882 -24.83 52.25 -25.58
C GLY A 882 -26.13 51.68 -24.99
N THR A 883 -27.05 52.58 -24.64
CA THR A 883 -28.39 52.41 -24.06
C THR A 883 -29.43 51.82 -25.03
N ALA A 884 -30.21 50.82 -24.59
CA ALA A 884 -31.64 50.85 -24.22
C ALA A 884 -32.67 50.79 -25.36
N LEU A 885 -33.71 49.95 -25.20
CA LEU A 885 -35.12 50.26 -25.52
C LEU A 885 -36.04 49.25 -24.82
N ALA A 886 -37.01 49.76 -24.06
CA ALA A 886 -38.12 49.03 -23.45
C ALA A 886 -39.40 49.26 -24.28
N GLY A 887 -40.30 48.27 -24.30
CA GLY A 887 -41.67 48.34 -24.85
C GLY A 887 -42.69 47.69 -23.89
N PRO A 888 -44.01 47.96 -24.05
CA PRO A 888 -44.98 48.09 -22.95
C PRO A 888 -45.73 46.78 -22.56
N PRO A 889 -46.58 46.81 -21.51
CA PRO A 889 -47.11 45.61 -20.84
C PRO A 889 -48.39 45.09 -21.49
N ALA A 890 -48.62 43.78 -21.40
CA ALA A 890 -49.89 43.14 -21.79
C ALA A 890 -50.30 42.07 -20.76
N GLU A 891 -51.62 41.91 -20.66
CA GLU A 891 -52.42 41.41 -19.55
C GLU A 891 -52.25 39.93 -19.18
N ALA A 892 -52.64 39.61 -17.95
CA ALA A 892 -52.71 38.27 -17.39
C ALA A 892 -53.98 37.53 -17.84
N GLN A 893 -53.85 36.22 -18.15
CA GLN A 893 -54.91 35.21 -18.14
C GLN A 893 -54.30 33.77 -18.14
N PRO A 894 -55.07 32.70 -17.85
CA PRO A 894 -54.99 31.95 -16.59
C PRO A 894 -54.16 30.64 -16.62
N ALA A 895 -54.00 30.06 -15.43
CA ALA A 895 -53.17 28.91 -15.08
C ALA A 895 -53.42 27.62 -15.90
N GLY A 896 -52.34 27.11 -16.49
CA GLY A 896 -52.15 25.77 -17.05
C GLY A 896 -50.71 25.62 -17.52
N SER A 897 -49.95 24.66 -16.98
CA SER A 897 -48.49 24.49 -17.12
C SER A 897 -47.93 24.71 -18.54
N SER A 898 -46.98 25.65 -18.75
CA SER A 898 -46.43 25.89 -20.10
C SER A 898 -44.96 26.33 -20.18
N LEU A 899 -44.16 26.25 -19.12
CA LEU A 899 -42.72 26.51 -19.23
C LEU A 899 -42.02 25.36 -19.97
N PRO A 900 -41.17 25.63 -20.98
CA PRO A 900 -40.52 24.58 -21.76
C PRO A 900 -39.62 23.70 -20.89
N LEU A 901 -39.48 22.43 -21.27
CA LEU A 901 -38.61 21.48 -20.58
C LEU A 901 -37.14 21.88 -20.78
N ILE A 902 -36.38 21.94 -19.69
CA ILE A 902 -34.95 22.17 -19.75
C ILE A 902 -34.28 20.88 -20.20
N THR A 903 -33.62 20.97 -21.35
CA THR A 903 -32.74 19.92 -21.85
C THR A 903 -31.27 20.34 -21.73
N LYS A 904 -30.37 19.36 -21.69
CA LYS A 904 -28.91 19.57 -21.75
C LYS A 904 -28.29 18.66 -22.79
N ALA A 905 -27.21 19.14 -23.42
CA ALA A 905 -26.50 18.35 -24.42
C ALA A 905 -25.64 17.28 -23.74
N VAL A 906 -25.62 16.07 -24.29
CA VAL A 906 -24.59 15.07 -24.02
C VAL A 906 -23.29 15.62 -24.62
N PRO A 907 -22.23 15.88 -23.83
CA PRO A 907 -21.08 16.61 -24.34
C PRO A 907 -20.31 15.87 -25.46
N SER A 908 -20.38 14.54 -25.53
CA SER A 908 -19.72 13.74 -26.57
C SER A 908 -20.43 13.75 -27.94
N SER A 909 -21.75 14.00 -28.00
CA SER A 909 -22.55 13.90 -29.23
C SER A 909 -23.41 15.13 -29.58
N GLY A 910 -23.69 15.98 -28.60
CA GLY A 910 -24.63 17.11 -28.75
C GLY A 910 -26.11 16.73 -28.60
N GLU A 911 -26.47 15.44 -28.46
CA GLU A 911 -27.85 15.00 -28.24
C GLU A 911 -28.44 15.64 -27.00
N ARG A 912 -29.70 16.10 -27.07
CA ARG A 912 -30.34 16.86 -25.99
C ARG A 912 -31.20 15.94 -25.13
N LEU A 913 -30.83 15.77 -23.87
CA LEU A 913 -31.59 14.99 -22.89
C LEU A 913 -32.37 15.88 -21.93
N ALA A 914 -33.53 15.40 -21.48
CA ALA A 914 -34.25 16.00 -20.36
C ALA A 914 -33.35 16.04 -19.11
N THR A 915 -33.40 17.14 -18.36
CA THR A 915 -32.57 17.30 -17.15
C THR A 915 -33.04 16.47 -15.96
N ILE A 916 -34.29 15.97 -16.00
CA ILE A 916 -34.84 15.09 -14.98
C ILE A 916 -35.31 13.78 -15.65
N GLY A 917 -34.71 12.67 -15.23
CA GLY A 917 -35.10 11.31 -15.60
C GLY A 917 -35.77 10.58 -14.44
N ILE A 918 -35.78 9.25 -14.52
CA ILE A 918 -36.26 8.36 -13.47
C ILE A 918 -35.22 7.26 -13.20
N GLY A 919 -34.97 6.97 -11.92
CA GLY A 919 -34.22 5.80 -11.47
C GLY A 919 -35.16 4.69 -11.00
N THR A 920 -34.89 3.43 -11.35
CA THR A 920 -35.88 2.34 -11.23
C THR A 920 -35.53 1.20 -10.26
N ASP A 921 -34.60 1.43 -9.32
CA ASP A 921 -34.17 0.45 -8.30
C ASP A 921 -35.29 0.03 -7.32
N THR A 922 -36.38 0.81 -7.25
CA THR A 922 -37.49 0.59 -6.30
C THR A 922 -38.66 -0.22 -6.87
N PHE A 923 -38.62 -0.62 -8.14
CA PHE A 923 -39.73 -1.34 -8.80
C PHE A 923 -39.49 -2.86 -8.80
N GLY A 924 -40.42 -3.60 -8.18
CA GLY A 924 -40.57 -5.05 -8.32
C GLY A 924 -41.93 -5.40 -8.92
N GLU A 925 -42.22 -6.69 -9.12
CA GLU A 925 -43.45 -7.18 -9.80
C GLU A 925 -44.76 -6.55 -9.28
N SER A 926 -44.84 -6.27 -7.97
CA SER A 926 -46.03 -5.64 -7.36
C SER A 926 -46.28 -4.19 -7.81
N ALA A 927 -45.36 -3.57 -8.55
CA ALA A 927 -45.42 -2.18 -8.99
C ALA A 927 -45.66 -2.02 -10.51
N ARG A 928 -46.16 -3.08 -11.17
CA ARG A 928 -46.37 -3.16 -12.63
C ARG A 928 -47.29 -2.07 -13.18
N ASP A 929 -48.37 -1.75 -12.46
CA ASP A 929 -49.31 -0.72 -12.89
C ASP A 929 -48.75 0.68 -12.64
N GLU A 930 -48.03 0.88 -11.52
CA GLU A 930 -47.40 2.14 -11.16
C GLU A 930 -46.32 2.54 -12.16
N ILE A 931 -45.42 1.64 -12.53
CA ILE A 931 -44.37 1.94 -13.51
C ILE A 931 -44.94 2.24 -14.89
N ARG A 932 -46.01 1.54 -15.30
CA ARG A 932 -46.69 1.83 -16.56
C ARG A 932 -47.30 3.23 -16.54
N ALA A 933 -48.01 3.59 -15.47
CA ALA A 933 -48.61 4.92 -15.31
C ALA A 933 -47.55 6.03 -15.24
N GLU A 934 -46.41 5.78 -14.58
CA GLU A 934 -45.30 6.73 -14.52
C GLU A 934 -44.66 6.93 -15.90
N LEU A 935 -44.40 5.88 -16.67
CA LEU A 935 -43.82 6.01 -18.02
C LEU A 935 -44.77 6.66 -19.03
N GLU A 936 -46.08 6.38 -18.94
CA GLU A 936 -47.11 7.07 -19.73
C GLU A 936 -47.09 8.57 -19.44
N ARG A 937 -47.17 8.94 -18.15
CA ARG A 937 -47.18 10.33 -17.73
C ARG A 937 -45.85 11.04 -18.03
N MET A 938 -44.73 10.35 -17.87
CA MET A 938 -43.40 10.87 -18.22
C MET A 938 -43.34 11.23 -19.72
N SER A 939 -43.87 10.37 -20.59
CA SER A 939 -43.97 10.64 -22.02
C SER A 939 -44.87 11.83 -22.34
N GLU A 940 -46.02 11.98 -21.67
CA GLU A 940 -46.91 13.12 -21.85
C GLU A 940 -46.26 14.45 -21.43
N LEU A 941 -45.43 14.41 -20.39
CA LEU A 941 -44.66 15.55 -19.92
C LEU A 941 -43.43 15.85 -20.79
N GLY A 942 -43.12 15.02 -21.78
CA GLY A 942 -41.98 15.16 -22.68
C GLY A 942 -40.63 14.81 -22.06
N ALA A 943 -40.61 14.15 -20.90
CA ALA A 943 -39.40 13.62 -20.28
C ALA A 943 -39.05 12.26 -20.90
N SER A 944 -37.76 11.94 -20.96
CA SER A 944 -37.29 10.82 -21.79
C SER A 944 -36.19 9.93 -21.21
N VAL A 945 -35.57 10.25 -20.06
CA VAL A 945 -34.43 9.47 -19.54
C VAL A 945 -34.86 8.44 -18.49
N ILE A 946 -34.67 7.15 -18.77
CA ILE A 946 -34.95 6.03 -17.87
C ILE A 946 -33.64 5.34 -17.50
N ASP A 947 -33.35 5.20 -16.21
CA ASP A 947 -32.16 4.54 -15.70
C ASP A 947 -32.52 3.28 -14.87
N THR A 948 -32.06 2.12 -15.34
CA THR A 948 -32.29 0.79 -14.73
C THR A 948 -30.98 -0.02 -14.67
N ALA A 949 -31.03 -1.28 -14.22
CA ALA A 949 -29.89 -2.19 -14.24
C ALA A 949 -30.34 -3.65 -14.29
N ALA A 950 -29.52 -4.53 -14.87
CA ALA A 950 -29.77 -5.97 -14.89
C ALA A 950 -29.86 -6.59 -13.48
N ALA A 951 -29.30 -5.91 -12.48
CA ALA A 951 -29.32 -6.32 -11.07
C ALA A 951 -30.61 -5.90 -10.33
N TYR A 952 -31.47 -5.06 -10.90
CA TYR A 952 -32.66 -4.50 -10.24
C TYR A 952 -33.89 -5.43 -10.36
N GLY A 953 -33.74 -6.71 -10.00
CA GLY A 953 -34.85 -7.68 -9.99
C GLY A 953 -35.63 -7.72 -11.31
N ASP A 954 -36.94 -7.44 -11.24
CA ASP A 954 -37.88 -7.46 -12.37
C ASP A 954 -37.99 -6.12 -13.13
N SER A 955 -37.27 -5.08 -12.70
CA SER A 955 -37.41 -3.70 -13.19
C SER A 955 -37.26 -3.59 -14.72
N GLU A 956 -36.25 -4.22 -15.32
CA GLU A 956 -36.07 -4.20 -16.79
C GLU A 956 -37.24 -4.83 -17.55
N ALA A 957 -37.83 -5.91 -17.03
CA ALA A 957 -38.95 -6.60 -17.67
C ALA A 957 -40.22 -5.74 -17.62
N LEU A 958 -40.50 -5.13 -16.46
CA LEU A 958 -41.64 -4.23 -16.27
C LEU A 958 -41.53 -2.98 -17.15
N ILE A 959 -40.33 -2.42 -17.30
CA ILE A 959 -40.07 -1.30 -18.22
C ILE A 959 -40.31 -1.74 -19.65
N GLY A 960 -39.79 -2.90 -20.08
CA GLY A 960 -40.01 -3.43 -21.43
C GLY A 960 -41.48 -3.62 -21.77
N ASP A 961 -42.25 -4.23 -20.85
CA ASP A 961 -43.71 -4.39 -20.95
C ASP A 961 -44.43 -3.04 -21.13
N ALA A 962 -44.09 -2.06 -20.27
CA ALA A 962 -44.70 -0.74 -20.30
C ALA A 962 -44.37 0.02 -21.60
N LEU A 963 -43.11 0.01 -22.04
CA LEU A 963 -42.67 0.69 -23.26
C LEU A 963 -43.31 0.11 -24.51
N GLU A 964 -43.44 -1.22 -24.60
CA GLU A 964 -44.10 -1.90 -25.71
C GLU A 964 -45.60 -1.61 -25.73
N SER A 965 -46.28 -1.77 -24.57
CA SER A 965 -47.73 -1.55 -24.48
C SER A 965 -48.14 -0.10 -24.76
N LEU A 966 -47.28 0.87 -24.45
CA LEU A 966 -47.50 2.30 -24.71
C LEU A 966 -47.01 2.74 -26.09
N GLY A 967 -46.20 1.93 -26.77
CA GLY A 967 -45.60 2.29 -28.07
C GLY A 967 -44.66 3.50 -27.98
N ILE A 968 -43.93 3.65 -26.87
CA ILE A 968 -43.10 4.85 -26.59
C ILE A 968 -41.59 4.58 -26.54
N ARG A 969 -41.11 3.36 -26.85
CA ARG A 969 -39.68 3.03 -26.82
C ARG A 969 -38.82 4.05 -27.57
N ASP A 970 -39.21 4.46 -28.77
CA ASP A 970 -38.45 5.41 -29.61
C ASP A 970 -38.45 6.85 -29.08
N LYS A 971 -39.31 7.16 -28.10
CA LYS A 971 -39.36 8.45 -27.41
C LYS A 971 -38.46 8.49 -26.16
N MET A 972 -37.91 7.33 -25.76
CA MET A 972 -37.17 7.17 -24.51
C MET A 972 -35.68 6.92 -24.75
N PHE A 973 -34.85 7.51 -23.90
CA PHE A 973 -33.44 7.23 -23.72
C PHE A 973 -33.29 6.24 -22.56
N ILE A 974 -32.87 5.01 -22.87
CA ILE A 974 -32.76 3.93 -21.88
C ILE A 974 -31.30 3.72 -21.50
N ALA A 975 -31.00 3.92 -20.22
CA ALA A 975 -29.76 3.54 -19.58
C ALA A 975 -29.93 2.23 -18.79
N THR A 976 -29.09 1.22 -19.06
CA THR A 976 -28.99 0.02 -18.21
C THR A 976 -27.54 -0.27 -17.82
N LYS A 977 -27.34 -1.20 -16.88
CA LYS A 977 -26.04 -1.48 -16.27
C LYS A 977 -25.80 -2.97 -16.07
N LEU A 978 -24.55 -3.38 -16.26
CA LEU A 978 -24.08 -4.75 -16.08
C LEU A 978 -23.01 -4.82 -14.97
N VAL A 979 -22.79 -6.03 -14.46
CA VAL A 979 -21.67 -6.36 -13.57
C VAL A 979 -20.77 -7.40 -14.25
N GLY A 980 -19.46 -7.31 -14.06
CA GLY A 980 -18.51 -8.30 -14.58
C GLY A 980 -18.58 -9.64 -13.84
N ALA A 981 -18.04 -10.70 -14.45
CA ALA A 981 -17.97 -12.06 -13.89
C ALA A 981 -17.23 -12.07 -12.55
N SER A 982 -16.16 -11.27 -12.45
CA SER A 982 -15.33 -11.10 -11.25
C SER A 982 -16.11 -10.66 -10.01
N ALA A 983 -17.27 -10.02 -10.19
CA ALA A 983 -18.10 -9.55 -9.07
C ALA A 983 -18.93 -10.66 -8.42
N ASN A 984 -19.35 -11.67 -9.20
CA ASN A 984 -20.03 -12.88 -8.73
C ASN A 984 -20.05 -13.94 -9.84
N PRO A 985 -19.25 -15.03 -9.74
CA PRO A 985 -19.12 -16.04 -10.80
C PRO A 985 -20.39 -16.89 -11.00
N PHE A 986 -21.37 -16.81 -10.09
CA PHE A 986 -22.62 -17.58 -10.16
C PHE A 986 -23.76 -16.84 -10.88
N THR A 987 -23.57 -15.57 -11.22
CA THR A 987 -24.55 -14.79 -11.99
C THR A 987 -24.03 -14.58 -13.40
N PRO A 988 -24.85 -14.76 -14.46
CA PRO A 988 -24.32 -14.62 -15.80
C PRO A 988 -24.00 -13.15 -16.07
N SER A 989 -22.75 -12.87 -16.44
CA SER A 989 -22.19 -11.54 -16.73
C SER A 989 -22.00 -11.33 -18.24
N GLY A 990 -21.35 -10.23 -18.63
CA GLY A 990 -20.89 -9.99 -20.00
C GLY A 990 -22.01 -10.07 -21.04
N ALA A 991 -21.73 -10.74 -22.17
CA ALA A 991 -22.66 -10.86 -23.30
C ALA A 991 -24.00 -11.50 -22.90
N ALA A 992 -23.97 -12.57 -22.10
CA ALA A 992 -25.18 -13.25 -21.67
C ALA A 992 -26.07 -12.34 -20.82
N SER A 993 -25.48 -11.52 -19.94
CA SER A 993 -26.25 -10.52 -19.17
C SER A 993 -26.83 -9.43 -20.07
N PHE A 994 -26.07 -8.99 -21.06
CA PHE A 994 -26.52 -7.98 -21.99
C PHE A 994 -27.68 -8.47 -22.86
N ASP A 995 -27.60 -9.68 -23.39
CA ASP A 995 -28.65 -10.30 -24.19
C ASP A 995 -29.96 -10.42 -23.41
N ARG A 996 -29.89 -10.85 -22.14
CA ARG A 996 -31.06 -10.85 -21.25
C ARG A 996 -31.63 -9.46 -20.98
N SER A 997 -30.78 -8.45 -20.88
CA SER A 997 -31.24 -7.06 -20.67
C SER A 997 -32.04 -6.58 -21.88
N LEU A 998 -31.57 -6.89 -23.11
CA LEU A 998 -32.28 -6.56 -24.35
C LEU A 998 -33.63 -7.30 -24.46
N GLU A 999 -33.66 -8.57 -24.08
CA GLU A 999 -34.89 -9.37 -24.05
C GLU A 999 -35.90 -8.79 -23.05
N ARG A 1000 -35.47 -8.53 -21.81
CA ARG A 1000 -36.33 -7.96 -20.76
C ARG A 1000 -36.85 -6.58 -21.12
N LEU A 1001 -35.98 -5.71 -21.63
CA LEU A 1001 -36.37 -4.37 -22.08
C LEU A 1001 -37.15 -4.36 -23.41
N ARG A 1002 -37.36 -5.52 -24.04
CA ARG A 1002 -38.02 -5.69 -25.35
C ARG A 1002 -37.48 -4.73 -26.41
N THR A 1003 -36.15 -4.63 -26.48
CA THR A 1003 -35.49 -3.69 -27.41
C THR A 1003 -34.28 -4.31 -28.08
N ARG A 1004 -34.00 -3.90 -29.31
CA ARG A 1004 -32.82 -4.35 -30.08
C ARG A 1004 -31.54 -3.58 -29.74
N ARG A 1005 -31.67 -2.44 -29.05
CA ARG A 1005 -30.58 -1.53 -28.71
C ARG A 1005 -30.90 -0.74 -27.45
N VAL A 1006 -29.92 -0.57 -26.56
CA VAL A 1006 -29.99 0.39 -25.44
C VAL A 1006 -29.26 1.68 -25.79
N ASP A 1007 -29.69 2.81 -25.23
CA ASP A 1007 -29.07 4.09 -25.53
C ASP A 1007 -27.75 4.24 -24.77
N LEU A 1008 -27.75 3.95 -23.46
CA LEU A 1008 -26.56 3.99 -22.62
C LEU A 1008 -26.40 2.64 -21.90
N LEU A 1009 -25.26 1.97 -22.10
CA LEU A 1009 -24.88 0.82 -21.29
C LEU A 1009 -23.77 1.24 -20.35
N GLN A 1010 -23.87 0.87 -19.07
CA GLN A 1010 -22.90 1.27 -18.06
C GLN A 1010 -22.36 0.08 -17.26
N VAL A 1011 -21.15 0.23 -16.71
CA VAL A 1011 -20.61 -0.70 -15.70
C VAL A 1011 -21.14 -0.31 -14.32
N HIS A 1012 -21.81 -1.24 -13.63
CA HIS A 1012 -22.52 -0.96 -12.38
C HIS A 1012 -21.57 -0.93 -11.17
N ASN A 1013 -21.50 0.22 -10.47
CA ASN A 1013 -20.68 0.41 -9.26
C ASN A 1013 -19.20 0.02 -9.48
N LEU A 1014 -18.70 0.28 -10.68
CA LEU A 1014 -17.34 -0.04 -11.14
C LEU A 1014 -16.97 -1.54 -11.10
N ASN A 1015 -17.97 -2.44 -11.03
CA ASN A 1015 -17.72 -3.88 -10.95
C ASN A 1015 -17.43 -4.50 -12.32
N GLY A 1016 -16.17 -4.88 -12.54
CA GLY A 1016 -15.72 -5.50 -13.79
C GLY A 1016 -15.49 -4.51 -14.92
N VAL A 1017 -15.02 -3.30 -14.61
CA VAL A 1017 -14.74 -2.25 -15.60
C VAL A 1017 -13.78 -2.74 -16.70
N ALA A 1018 -12.65 -3.34 -16.31
CA ALA A 1018 -11.64 -3.82 -17.26
C ALA A 1018 -12.15 -4.98 -18.13
N GLU A 1019 -13.07 -5.79 -17.59
CA GLU A 1019 -13.72 -6.88 -18.31
C GLU A 1019 -14.76 -6.36 -19.31
N LEU A 1020 -15.63 -5.44 -18.87
CA LEU A 1020 -16.82 -5.06 -19.64
C LEU A 1020 -16.57 -3.96 -20.66
N ILE A 1021 -15.77 -2.93 -20.34
CA ILE A 1021 -15.63 -1.77 -21.24
C ILE A 1021 -15.10 -2.16 -22.63
N PRO A 1022 -14.07 -3.00 -22.79
CA PRO A 1022 -13.61 -3.44 -24.12
C PRO A 1022 -14.74 -4.09 -24.93
N THR A 1023 -15.51 -4.99 -24.32
CA THR A 1023 -16.65 -5.64 -24.99
C THR A 1023 -17.77 -4.66 -25.30
N MET A 1024 -18.03 -3.69 -24.42
CA MET A 1024 -19.02 -2.63 -24.67
C MET A 1024 -18.60 -1.75 -25.86
N GLN A 1025 -17.31 -1.50 -26.07
CA GLN A 1025 -16.82 -0.80 -27.26
C GLN A 1025 -17.11 -1.58 -28.54
N GLU A 1026 -16.99 -2.90 -28.53
CA GLU A 1026 -17.39 -3.76 -29.64
C GLU A 1026 -18.89 -3.69 -29.90
N TRP A 1027 -19.72 -3.72 -28.84
CA TRP A 1027 -21.17 -3.57 -28.97
C TRP A 1027 -21.61 -2.19 -29.46
N LYS A 1028 -20.85 -1.13 -29.10
CA LYS A 1028 -21.06 0.23 -29.64
C LYS A 1028 -20.75 0.26 -31.13
N LYS A 1029 -19.63 -0.33 -31.55
CA LYS A 1029 -19.27 -0.48 -32.98
C LYS A 1029 -20.30 -1.30 -33.75
N ALA A 1030 -20.86 -2.35 -33.14
CA ALA A 1030 -21.93 -3.17 -33.70
C ALA A 1030 -23.32 -2.50 -33.67
N GLY A 1031 -23.44 -1.27 -33.14
CA GLY A 1031 -24.70 -0.53 -33.07
C GLY A 1031 -25.72 -1.07 -32.05
N ARG A 1032 -25.30 -1.99 -31.16
CA ARG A 1032 -26.15 -2.58 -30.10
C ARG A 1032 -26.31 -1.67 -28.89
N ILE A 1033 -25.40 -0.70 -28.73
CA ILE A 1033 -25.48 0.40 -27.74
C ILE A 1033 -25.08 1.71 -28.41
N ARG A 1034 -25.55 2.87 -27.91
CA ARG A 1034 -25.13 4.19 -28.45
C ARG A 1034 -24.03 4.85 -27.61
N TYR A 1035 -24.08 4.67 -26.30
CA TYR A 1035 -23.16 5.28 -25.35
C TYR A 1035 -22.65 4.26 -24.32
N ILE A 1036 -21.44 4.50 -23.83
CA ILE A 1036 -20.76 3.71 -22.80
C ILE A 1036 -20.61 4.58 -21.55
N GLY A 1037 -20.89 4.01 -20.38
CA GLY A 1037 -20.62 4.69 -19.13
C GLY A 1037 -20.15 3.78 -18.00
N ALA A 1038 -19.91 4.39 -16.86
CA ALA A 1038 -19.61 3.70 -15.61
C ALA A 1038 -20.34 4.40 -14.47
N THR A 1039 -20.73 3.64 -13.44
CA THR A 1039 -21.49 4.19 -12.32
C THR A 1039 -20.82 3.94 -10.99
N THR A 1040 -21.05 4.83 -10.03
CA THR A 1040 -20.88 4.56 -8.60
C THR A 1040 -21.94 5.34 -7.82
N SER A 1041 -22.33 4.80 -6.66
CA SER A 1041 -23.17 5.51 -5.68
C SER A 1041 -22.42 5.71 -4.35
N ARG A 1042 -21.09 5.50 -4.35
CA ARG A 1042 -20.26 5.49 -3.15
C ARG A 1042 -19.16 6.53 -3.30
N VAL A 1043 -19.13 7.48 -2.36
CA VAL A 1043 -18.08 8.50 -2.29
C VAL A 1043 -16.67 7.89 -2.26
N GLY A 1044 -16.47 6.80 -1.50
CA GLY A 1044 -15.17 6.11 -1.45
C GLY A 1044 -14.69 5.53 -2.80
N GLN A 1045 -15.56 5.42 -3.81
CA GLN A 1045 -15.19 4.99 -5.16
C GLN A 1045 -14.97 6.16 -6.13
N HIS A 1046 -15.06 7.42 -5.68
CA HIS A 1046 -14.87 8.57 -6.57
C HIS A 1046 -13.45 8.65 -7.15
N GLY A 1047 -12.42 8.29 -6.36
CA GLY A 1047 -11.05 8.14 -6.86
C GLY A 1047 -10.96 7.08 -7.97
N GLN A 1048 -11.59 5.92 -7.77
CA GLN A 1048 -11.66 4.87 -8.79
C GLN A 1048 -12.45 5.33 -10.02
N MET A 1049 -13.55 6.07 -9.85
CA MET A 1049 -14.31 6.64 -10.97
C MET A 1049 -13.43 7.58 -11.81
N LEU A 1050 -12.63 8.44 -11.18
CA LEU A 1050 -11.68 9.31 -11.87
C LEU A 1050 -10.66 8.50 -12.68
N GLN A 1051 -10.11 7.42 -12.12
CA GLN A 1051 -9.23 6.51 -12.84
C GLN A 1051 -9.93 5.88 -14.05
N VAL A 1052 -11.19 5.44 -13.90
CA VAL A 1052 -11.96 4.87 -15.01
C VAL A 1052 -12.23 5.90 -16.10
N MET A 1053 -12.63 7.12 -15.73
CA MET A 1053 -12.79 8.24 -16.65
C MET A 1053 -11.47 8.63 -17.33
N HIS A 1054 -10.34 8.41 -16.65
CA HIS A 1054 -9.02 8.67 -17.18
C HIS A 1054 -8.64 7.62 -18.24
N ASN A 1055 -8.82 6.35 -17.91
CA ASN A 1055 -8.30 5.20 -18.65
C ASN A 1055 -9.20 4.74 -19.81
N TYR A 1056 -10.50 5.06 -19.76
CA TYR A 1056 -11.46 4.61 -20.76
C TYR A 1056 -12.20 5.78 -21.42
N PRO A 1057 -12.49 5.68 -22.74
CA PRO A 1057 -13.27 6.69 -23.45
C PRO A 1057 -14.77 6.53 -23.14
N LEU A 1058 -15.17 7.01 -21.97
CA LEU A 1058 -16.56 7.03 -21.54
C LEU A 1058 -17.34 8.17 -22.19
N ASP A 1059 -18.62 7.92 -22.51
CA ASP A 1059 -19.56 8.96 -22.90
C ASP A 1059 -20.31 9.52 -21.70
N PHE A 1060 -20.53 8.69 -20.66
CA PHE A 1060 -21.24 9.05 -19.45
C PHE A 1060 -20.57 8.53 -18.19
N VAL A 1061 -20.77 9.24 -17.08
CA VAL A 1061 -20.64 8.70 -15.72
C VAL A 1061 -21.92 8.94 -14.94
N GLN A 1062 -22.19 8.04 -14.00
CA GLN A 1062 -23.26 8.23 -13.02
C GLN A 1062 -22.68 8.23 -11.61
N VAL A 1063 -22.92 9.29 -10.85
CA VAL A 1063 -22.31 9.52 -9.52
C VAL A 1063 -23.27 10.15 -8.52
N ASP A 1064 -23.02 9.95 -7.23
CA ASP A 1064 -23.82 10.56 -6.15
C ASP A 1064 -23.52 12.06 -6.10
N TYR A 1065 -24.55 12.87 -6.31
CA TYR A 1065 -24.44 14.31 -6.19
C TYR A 1065 -25.77 14.91 -5.72
N SER A 1066 -25.74 15.59 -4.57
CA SER A 1066 -26.89 16.24 -3.95
C SER A 1066 -26.46 17.48 -3.17
N ILE A 1067 -27.42 18.25 -2.62
CA ILE A 1067 -27.06 19.42 -1.81
C ILE A 1067 -26.34 19.05 -0.51
N ALA A 1068 -26.50 17.83 0.00
CA ALA A 1068 -25.78 17.35 1.19
C ALA A 1068 -24.52 16.55 0.87
N ASN A 1069 -24.41 16.01 -0.36
CA ASN A 1069 -23.20 15.32 -0.81
C ASN A 1069 -22.67 16.01 -2.07
N ARG A 1070 -21.68 16.89 -1.86
CA ARG A 1070 -21.06 17.72 -2.90
C ARG A 1070 -19.71 17.18 -3.37
N ASP A 1071 -19.27 16.03 -2.87
CA ASP A 1071 -17.94 15.46 -3.11
C ASP A 1071 -17.63 15.31 -4.62
N ALA A 1072 -18.60 14.85 -5.41
CA ALA A 1072 -18.44 14.76 -6.86
C ALA A 1072 -18.13 16.11 -7.52
N ALA A 1073 -18.55 17.25 -6.96
CA ALA A 1073 -18.27 18.56 -7.50
C ALA A 1073 -16.81 19.02 -7.33
N GLU A 1074 -16.04 18.39 -6.45
CA GLU A 1074 -14.64 18.73 -6.22
C GLU A 1074 -13.75 18.28 -7.38
N ALA A 1075 -13.96 17.06 -7.88
CA ALA A 1075 -13.08 16.46 -8.88
C ALA A 1075 -13.81 15.80 -10.07
N ILE A 1076 -14.87 15.02 -9.83
CA ILE A 1076 -15.57 14.29 -10.90
C ILE A 1076 -16.26 15.22 -11.89
N LEU A 1077 -17.05 16.19 -11.40
CA LEU A 1077 -17.79 17.11 -12.27
C LEU A 1077 -16.87 18.01 -13.10
N PRO A 1078 -15.79 18.62 -12.54
CA PRO A 1078 -14.78 19.32 -13.33
C PRO A 1078 -14.13 18.42 -14.39
N PHE A 1079 -13.71 17.20 -14.01
CA PHE A 1079 -13.04 16.28 -14.92
C PHE A 1079 -13.96 15.78 -16.04
N ALA A 1080 -15.24 15.52 -15.73
CA ALA A 1080 -16.24 15.18 -16.72
C ALA A 1080 -16.45 16.31 -17.74
N ALA A 1081 -16.47 17.56 -17.27
CA ALA A 1081 -16.58 18.73 -18.15
C ALA A 1081 -15.36 18.86 -19.09
N GLU A 1082 -14.14 18.68 -18.55
CA GLU A 1082 -12.89 18.70 -19.31
C GLU A 1082 -12.87 17.61 -20.39
N ARG A 1083 -13.23 16.38 -20.02
CA ARG A 1083 -13.22 15.20 -20.91
C ARG A 1083 -14.44 15.11 -21.82
N ARG A 1084 -15.38 16.06 -21.75
CA ARG A 1084 -16.67 16.04 -22.47
C ARG A 1084 -17.47 14.76 -22.22
N ILE A 1085 -17.57 14.36 -20.95
CA ILE A 1085 -18.35 13.22 -20.46
C ILE A 1085 -19.68 13.74 -19.89
N GLY A 1086 -20.79 13.10 -20.24
CA GLY A 1086 -22.11 13.40 -19.66
C GLY A 1086 -22.22 12.89 -18.22
N VAL A 1087 -22.93 13.60 -17.35
CA VAL A 1087 -23.09 13.19 -15.94
C VAL A 1087 -24.56 12.94 -15.61
N LEU A 1088 -24.83 11.72 -15.13
CA LEU A 1088 -26.09 11.35 -14.48
C LEU A 1088 -25.92 11.45 -12.95
N ALA A 1089 -26.68 12.31 -12.29
CA ALA A 1089 -26.66 12.39 -10.82
C ALA A 1089 -27.64 11.36 -10.24
N ASN A 1090 -27.12 10.33 -9.57
CA ASN A 1090 -27.92 9.42 -8.77
C ASN A 1090 -28.01 9.92 -7.32
N LEU A 1091 -28.95 9.35 -6.56
CA LEU A 1091 -29.24 9.74 -5.17
C LEU A 1091 -29.44 11.26 -4.92
N PRO A 1092 -30.14 12.02 -5.79
CA PRO A 1092 -30.29 13.47 -5.60
C PRO A 1092 -31.04 13.87 -4.31
N PHE A 1093 -31.68 12.90 -3.64
CA PHE A 1093 -32.36 13.06 -2.35
C PHE A 1093 -31.69 12.33 -1.17
N GLY A 1094 -30.52 11.70 -1.37
CA GLY A 1094 -29.82 10.91 -0.34
C GLY A 1094 -30.68 9.79 0.26
N HIS A 1095 -31.26 8.91 -0.59
CA HIS A 1095 -32.25 7.89 -0.17
C HIS A 1095 -33.45 8.47 0.61
N ALA A 1096 -34.00 9.57 0.09
CA ALA A 1096 -35.09 10.35 0.68
C ALA A 1096 -34.79 10.97 2.06
N THR A 1097 -33.54 10.91 2.55
CA THR A 1097 -33.13 11.54 3.81
C THR A 1097 -33.33 13.05 3.76
N LEU A 1098 -32.98 13.68 2.64
CA LEU A 1098 -33.16 15.12 2.43
C LEU A 1098 -34.64 15.53 2.50
N LEU A 1099 -35.52 14.72 1.90
CA LEU A 1099 -36.96 14.98 1.93
C LEU A 1099 -37.54 14.79 3.34
N ARG A 1100 -37.07 13.78 4.09
CA ARG A 1100 -37.50 13.56 5.49
C ARG A 1100 -37.05 14.71 6.41
N GLN A 1101 -35.81 15.17 6.28
CA GLN A 1101 -35.29 16.31 7.05
C GLN A 1101 -36.05 17.61 6.77
N ALA A 1102 -36.59 17.74 5.57
CA ALA A 1102 -37.30 18.93 5.12
C ALA A 1102 -38.83 18.87 5.28
N ALA A 1103 -39.41 17.70 5.61
CA ALA A 1103 -40.86 17.44 5.54
C ALA A 1103 -41.71 18.46 6.33
N ASP A 1104 -41.28 18.85 7.53
CA ASP A 1104 -42.03 19.76 8.41
C ASP A 1104 -41.65 21.25 8.24
N ARG A 1105 -40.82 21.57 7.23
CA ARG A 1105 -40.21 22.88 7.08
C ARG A 1105 -40.80 23.63 5.89
N LYS A 1106 -41.03 24.93 6.06
CA LYS A 1106 -41.39 25.82 4.95
C LYS A 1106 -40.18 26.10 4.07
N LEU A 1107 -40.39 26.14 2.76
CA LEU A 1107 -39.38 26.62 1.82
C LEU A 1107 -38.99 28.08 2.15
N PRO A 1108 -37.74 28.48 1.89
CA PRO A 1108 -37.37 29.88 2.04
C PRO A 1108 -38.20 30.74 1.06
N PRO A 1109 -38.64 31.95 1.46
CA PRO A 1109 -39.50 32.79 0.60
C PRO A 1109 -38.92 33.05 -0.80
N TRP A 1110 -37.59 33.16 -0.91
CA TRP A 1110 -36.89 33.38 -2.17
C TRP A 1110 -36.85 32.15 -3.10
N ALA A 1111 -37.26 30.96 -2.65
CA ALA A 1111 -37.34 29.77 -3.50
C ALA A 1111 -38.36 29.95 -4.65
N ALA A 1112 -39.41 30.74 -4.42
CA ALA A 1112 -40.39 31.09 -5.44
C ALA A 1112 -39.76 31.85 -6.63
N ASP A 1113 -38.69 32.63 -6.40
CA ASP A 1113 -38.00 33.42 -7.44
C ASP A 1113 -37.32 32.54 -8.51
N ILE A 1114 -37.02 31.29 -8.15
CA ILE A 1114 -36.48 30.27 -9.06
C ILE A 1114 -37.54 29.20 -9.42
N GLY A 1115 -38.82 29.47 -9.15
CA GLY A 1115 -39.93 28.57 -9.48
C GLY A 1115 -39.88 27.24 -8.74
N VAL A 1116 -39.41 27.24 -7.48
CA VAL A 1116 -39.44 26.06 -6.60
C VAL A 1116 -40.70 26.11 -5.73
N ALA A 1117 -41.55 25.10 -5.85
CA ALA A 1117 -42.79 24.96 -5.08
C ALA A 1117 -42.74 23.82 -4.04
N SER A 1118 -41.75 22.94 -4.11
CA SER A 1118 -41.55 21.84 -3.14
C SER A 1118 -40.08 21.63 -2.79
N TRP A 1119 -39.79 20.91 -1.71
CA TRP A 1119 -38.42 20.53 -1.35
C TRP A 1119 -37.78 19.59 -2.38
N ALA A 1120 -38.56 18.72 -3.01
CA ALA A 1120 -38.07 17.88 -4.10
C ALA A 1120 -37.58 18.74 -5.28
N GLN A 1121 -38.37 19.74 -5.67
CA GLN A 1121 -37.96 20.71 -6.69
C GLN A 1121 -36.73 21.52 -6.27
N TYR A 1122 -36.61 21.88 -4.98
CA TYR A 1122 -35.46 22.60 -4.44
C TYR A 1122 -34.16 21.81 -4.65
N PHE A 1123 -34.12 20.54 -4.20
CA PHE A 1123 -32.93 19.70 -4.30
C PHE A 1123 -32.60 19.34 -5.76
N LEU A 1124 -33.60 19.02 -6.57
CA LEU A 1124 -33.37 18.71 -7.98
C LEU A 1124 -32.85 19.93 -8.75
N LYS A 1125 -33.44 21.11 -8.59
CA LYS A 1125 -32.95 22.33 -9.24
C LYS A 1125 -31.53 22.69 -8.83
N TYR A 1126 -31.14 22.45 -7.58
CA TYR A 1126 -29.75 22.58 -7.16
C TYR A 1126 -28.85 21.68 -8.01
N VAL A 1127 -29.13 20.37 -8.07
CA VAL A 1127 -28.36 19.37 -8.81
C VAL A 1127 -28.26 19.71 -10.29
N ILE A 1128 -29.40 19.88 -10.97
CA ILE A 1128 -29.41 20.10 -12.43
C ILE A 1128 -28.93 21.50 -12.84
N SER A 1129 -28.75 22.43 -11.91
CA SER A 1129 -28.18 23.73 -12.22
C SER A 1129 -26.66 23.72 -12.34
N HIS A 1130 -26.00 22.67 -11.84
CA HIS A 1130 -24.56 22.51 -12.05
C HIS A 1130 -24.26 22.32 -13.55
N PRO A 1131 -23.34 23.08 -14.17
CA PRO A 1131 -23.10 23.04 -15.61
C PRO A 1131 -22.74 21.64 -16.14
N ALA A 1132 -21.93 20.87 -15.39
CA ALA A 1132 -21.49 19.54 -15.78
C ALA A 1132 -22.57 18.45 -15.68
N VAL A 1133 -23.62 18.64 -14.86
CA VAL A 1133 -24.68 17.63 -14.68
C VAL A 1133 -25.59 17.63 -15.90
N THR A 1134 -25.67 16.51 -16.62
CA THR A 1134 -26.54 16.35 -17.80
C THR A 1134 -27.98 16.04 -17.39
N CYS A 1135 -28.17 15.11 -16.45
CA CYS A 1135 -29.50 14.70 -15.97
C CYS A 1135 -29.43 14.21 -14.51
N ALA A 1136 -30.50 14.41 -13.74
CA ALA A 1136 -30.70 13.80 -12.42
C ALA A 1136 -31.79 12.72 -12.49
N ILE A 1137 -31.58 11.60 -11.81
CA ILE A 1137 -32.44 10.41 -11.91
C ILE A 1137 -33.03 10.02 -10.53
N PRO A 1138 -33.97 10.81 -9.99
CA PRO A 1138 -34.64 10.45 -8.73
C PRO A 1138 -35.46 9.15 -8.88
N GLY A 1139 -35.46 8.31 -7.84
CA GLY A 1139 -36.34 7.14 -7.75
C GLY A 1139 -37.65 7.47 -7.01
N SER A 1140 -38.75 6.90 -7.47
CA SER A 1140 -40.08 6.97 -6.83
C SER A 1140 -40.97 5.84 -7.36
N THR A 1141 -42.04 5.51 -6.64
CA THR A 1141 -43.11 4.58 -7.05
C THR A 1141 -44.49 5.24 -6.96
N ARG A 1142 -44.54 6.57 -7.09
CA ARG A 1142 -45.75 7.38 -6.92
C ARG A 1142 -45.81 8.42 -8.02
N LEU A 1143 -46.88 8.36 -8.80
CA LEU A 1143 -47.14 9.26 -9.93
C LEU A 1143 -47.07 10.75 -9.54
N SER A 1144 -47.56 11.12 -8.35
CA SER A 1144 -47.50 12.50 -7.87
C SER A 1144 -46.07 13.00 -7.66
N HIS A 1145 -45.16 12.14 -7.19
CA HIS A 1145 -43.75 12.49 -7.05
C HIS A 1145 -43.07 12.63 -8.42
N LEU A 1146 -43.41 11.77 -9.40
CA LEU A 1146 -42.91 11.92 -10.77
C LEU A 1146 -43.28 13.31 -11.31
N VAL A 1147 -44.55 13.71 -11.19
CA VAL A 1147 -45.02 15.02 -11.67
C VAL A 1147 -44.27 16.16 -10.98
N ASP A 1148 -44.06 16.07 -9.65
CA ASP A 1148 -43.33 17.09 -8.89
C ASP A 1148 -41.84 17.16 -9.25
N ASN A 1149 -41.19 16.00 -9.40
CA ASN A 1149 -39.79 15.90 -9.82
C ASN A 1149 -39.60 16.49 -11.23
N GLN A 1150 -40.49 16.16 -12.16
CA GLN A 1150 -40.44 16.68 -13.54
C GLN A 1150 -40.69 18.19 -13.62
N ALA A 1151 -41.45 18.77 -12.68
CA ALA A 1151 -41.61 20.21 -12.59
C ALA A 1151 -40.30 20.94 -12.26
N ALA A 1152 -39.35 20.29 -11.57
CA ALA A 1152 -38.02 20.84 -11.30
C ALA A 1152 -37.20 21.11 -12.58
N GLY A 1153 -37.46 20.35 -13.65
CA GLY A 1153 -36.83 20.50 -14.96
C GLY A 1153 -37.37 21.66 -15.81
N ARG A 1154 -38.11 22.62 -15.23
CA ARG A 1154 -38.73 23.75 -15.95
C ARG A 1154 -38.43 25.09 -15.28
N GLY A 1155 -38.52 26.17 -16.05
CA GLY A 1155 -38.30 27.55 -15.57
C GLY A 1155 -36.83 27.92 -15.36
N ARG A 1156 -36.55 28.92 -14.52
CA ARG A 1156 -35.18 29.40 -14.28
C ARG A 1156 -34.37 28.39 -13.47
N LEU A 1157 -33.14 28.11 -13.89
CA LEU A 1157 -32.16 27.36 -13.08
C LEU A 1157 -31.36 28.32 -12.18
N PRO A 1158 -31.01 27.89 -10.95
CA PRO A 1158 -30.03 28.58 -10.11
C PRO A 1158 -28.71 28.86 -10.86
N ASP A 1159 -28.23 30.09 -10.82
CA ASP A 1159 -26.84 30.38 -11.19
C ASP A 1159 -25.89 30.01 -10.04
N THR A 1160 -24.58 30.21 -10.21
CA THR A 1160 -23.57 29.88 -9.20
C THR A 1160 -23.81 30.62 -7.88
N ALA A 1161 -24.26 31.87 -7.91
CA ALA A 1161 -24.53 32.64 -6.70
C ALA A 1161 -25.78 32.10 -5.98
N MET A 1162 -26.84 31.77 -6.74
CA MET A 1162 -28.04 31.16 -6.17
C MET A 1162 -27.77 29.76 -5.60
N ARG A 1163 -26.96 28.92 -6.26
CA ARG A 1163 -26.54 27.63 -5.70
C ARG A 1163 -25.84 27.80 -4.35
N ARG A 1164 -24.88 28.73 -4.24
CA ARG A 1164 -24.23 29.03 -2.95
C ARG A 1164 -25.22 29.47 -1.89
N LYS A 1165 -26.19 30.32 -2.25
CA LYS A 1165 -27.27 30.71 -1.33
C LYS A 1165 -28.12 29.52 -0.88
N MET A 1166 -28.36 28.55 -1.77
CA MET A 1166 -29.05 27.31 -1.41
C MET A 1166 -28.22 26.44 -0.46
N GLU A 1167 -26.93 26.31 -0.72
CA GLU A 1167 -25.97 25.59 0.13
C GLU A 1167 -25.89 26.22 1.51
N GLU A 1168 -25.68 27.54 1.61
CA GLU A 1168 -25.65 28.28 2.86
C GLU A 1168 -26.95 28.16 3.65
N TYR A 1169 -28.10 28.24 2.97
CA TYR A 1169 -29.40 28.07 3.63
C TYR A 1169 -29.58 26.64 4.17
N TRP A 1170 -29.11 25.65 3.41
CA TRP A 1170 -29.07 24.27 3.88
C TRP A 1170 -28.10 24.19 5.06
N ASP A 1171 -26.81 24.44 4.90
CA ASP A 1171 -25.80 24.19 5.93
C ASP A 1171 -26.01 24.99 7.24
N ALA A 1172 -26.59 26.21 7.16
CA ALA A 1172 -26.88 27.03 8.33
C ALA A 1172 -27.99 26.47 9.24
N LYS A 1173 -28.83 25.59 8.70
CA LYS A 1173 -29.87 24.91 9.48
C LYS A 1173 -29.29 23.55 9.86
N ARG A 1174 -29.08 23.29 11.16
CA ARG A 1174 -28.82 21.91 11.62
C ARG A 1174 -30.06 21.05 11.25
N TRP A 1175 -29.98 20.25 10.18
CA TRP A 1175 -31.08 19.46 9.61
C TRP A 1175 -31.34 18.18 10.37
#